data_AF-A0A7C3HBJ4-F1
#
_entry.id   AF-A0A7C3HBJ4-F1
#
_cell.length_a   1.000
_cell.length_b   1.000
_cell.length_c   1.000
_cell.angle_alpha   90.00
_cell.angle_beta   90.00
_cell.angle_gamma   90.00
#
_symmetry.space_group_name_H-M   'P 1'
#
loop_
_entity.id
_entity.type
_entity.pdbx_description
1 polymer ?
#
loop_
_entity_poly.entity_id
_entity_poly.type
_entity_poly.pdbx_seq_one_letter_code
_entity_poly.pdbx_strand_id
1 'polypeptide(L)'
;MVAGGYSMRNYLLKIVYLMAALGFSGASGAVDFQVNDFGDAGDSNLDDGVCATVGQKCTLRAAVEQARKIPGARIVLPDGLYELSSGKDIRISSNLTIEGGGPDKVVVSGKNLSRVFSVVNGASVTISGITIADGKAYNGGGIAVLRAKLALVNSIISKNRSDKHGAGLYISLGMASIDDSVISGNEADGPGGAVYITGKDSWLALYGSRLENNISTSGGGIYCDISGRVHLEKATFKGNRSTGVNTADGGGAIYNRQCTVSLSQVEFGENSAGKRGGALFNAAKGEFTIGRSSFSGNTAKGDGGAIYSDGSLEMQRVYLLKNSGAYGSALYDAGESRVVLVTAADNRSGKDGGAIYHNSSGAMTLKYSTIAKNDGGNIVNEAGSLEADSSLIADAVNGSDCVGGITSAGYNLDSDGSCSLTGTGDKSSVNPLLIATQDVNGYEPGSGSPAIDSGSTDCPILDQRFHTRSGQCDIGAFEAGGAIAQAGTISFKQPARMAREDDGVVTVTLTRSMGSDGNVSVRYQDDPMGTARSNFDFDDFDGVLEWSDGQSGDKTFQIRIIPDGIPNERIESIKMFLSDSRGGADIGAIRTAVLDIVDAGAQFGELAFESGSYIVSESDGSLSVTVKRSNGDVGRVSVKYATSDKKATAGQDYQAVSGTLVFADRETEKSVVIPIIDNNSKDGNRTFTIELSDITGGAEPGRFSSATVTISDDESGDDGVTSGGGAGTTNGTSSASSGGGGGGGSPGVVLLLALSGILLGRTVKRM
;
A
#
# COMPACT_ATOMS: atom_id res chain seq x y z
N MET A 1 -12.17 -27.85 -13.71
CA MET A 1 -13.23 -26.81 -13.67
C MET A 1 -13.61 -26.58 -12.22
N VAL A 2 -13.12 -25.50 -11.61
CA VAL A 2 -13.82 -24.79 -10.52
C VAL A 2 -13.44 -23.33 -10.72
N ALA A 3 -14.44 -22.54 -11.09
CA ALA A 3 -14.37 -21.10 -11.30
C ALA A 3 -15.31 -20.43 -10.31
N GLY A 4 -15.00 -19.20 -9.93
CA GLY A 4 -16.02 -18.22 -9.54
C GLY A 4 -16.39 -18.18 -8.07
N GLY A 5 -15.54 -17.53 -7.27
CA GLY A 5 -15.87 -17.07 -5.91
C GLY A 5 -15.33 -15.68 -5.62
N TYR A 6 -15.18 -14.82 -6.63
CA TYR A 6 -14.82 -13.42 -6.42
C TYR A 6 -16.03 -12.65 -5.88
N SER A 7 -16.13 -12.56 -4.56
CA SER A 7 -17.16 -11.78 -3.87
C SER A 7 -17.02 -10.28 -4.18
N MET A 8 -18.13 -9.66 -4.58
CA MET A 8 -18.31 -8.22 -4.82
C MET A 8 -17.85 -7.31 -3.65
N ARG A 9 -17.55 -7.86 -2.47
CA ARG A 9 -16.96 -7.14 -1.33
C ARG A 9 -15.58 -6.55 -1.62
N ASN A 10 -14.78 -7.13 -2.54
CA ASN A 10 -13.43 -6.62 -2.86
C ASN A 10 -13.43 -5.38 -3.76
N TYR A 11 -14.52 -5.12 -4.51
CA TYR A 11 -14.57 -3.96 -5.40
C TYR A 11 -14.90 -2.65 -4.66
N LEU A 12 -15.75 -2.71 -3.64
CA LEU A 12 -16.08 -1.54 -2.79
C LEU A 12 -14.98 -1.26 -1.74
N LEU A 13 -14.27 -2.29 -1.26
CA LEU A 13 -13.12 -2.09 -0.36
C LEU A 13 -11.91 -1.49 -1.12
N LYS A 14 -11.68 -1.86 -2.39
CA LYS A 14 -10.60 -1.30 -3.21
C LYS A 14 -10.74 0.22 -3.44
N ILE A 15 -11.95 0.75 -3.52
CA ILE A 15 -12.19 2.20 -3.71
C ILE A 15 -11.88 3.00 -2.43
N VAL A 16 -12.07 2.41 -1.25
CA VAL A 16 -11.68 3.02 0.03
C VAL A 16 -10.18 2.90 0.28
N TYR A 17 -9.52 1.85 -0.23
CA TYR A 17 -8.07 1.68 -0.13
C TYR A 17 -7.26 2.50 -1.13
N LEU A 18 -7.80 2.73 -2.33
CA LEU A 18 -7.20 3.70 -3.25
C LEU A 18 -7.16 5.11 -2.63
N MET A 19 -7.96 5.39 -1.61
CA MET A 19 -7.92 6.66 -0.85
C MET A 19 -6.97 6.64 0.36
N ALA A 20 -6.48 5.47 0.79
CA ALA A 20 -5.62 5.31 1.97
C ALA A 20 -4.18 4.89 1.65
N ALA A 21 -3.96 4.14 0.56
CA ALA A 21 -2.63 3.80 0.04
C ALA A 21 -2.03 4.92 -0.81
N LEU A 22 -2.89 5.74 -1.42
CA LEU A 22 -2.50 7.03 -1.96
C LEU A 22 -2.82 8.05 -0.88
N GLY A 23 -1.82 8.82 -0.44
CA GLY A 23 -2.06 10.05 0.32
C GLY A 23 -2.79 11.08 -0.55
N PHE A 24 -3.99 10.77 -1.03
CA PHE A 24 -4.84 11.68 -1.78
C PHE A 24 -5.46 12.68 -0.81
N SER A 25 -4.68 13.70 -0.50
CA SER A 25 -5.24 15.04 -0.51
C SER A 25 -5.59 15.38 -1.97
N GLY A 26 -6.86 15.23 -2.32
CA GLY A 26 -7.40 15.99 -3.43
C GLY A 26 -7.20 17.48 -3.12
N ALA A 27 -6.39 18.12 -3.98
CA ALA A 27 -6.28 19.55 -4.25
C ALA A 27 -5.77 20.51 -3.15
N SER A 28 -4.45 20.59 -2.97
CA SER A 28 -3.76 21.80 -2.52
C SER A 28 -2.93 22.32 -3.68
N GLY A 29 -3.23 23.49 -4.25
CA GLY A 29 -2.32 24.36 -5.03
C GLY A 29 -1.42 23.75 -6.12
N ALA A 30 -1.56 22.46 -6.44
CA ALA A 30 -0.73 21.71 -7.35
C ALA A 30 -1.28 21.96 -8.74
N VAL A 31 -0.42 22.45 -9.63
CA VAL A 31 -0.77 22.56 -11.04
C VAL A 31 -0.97 21.14 -11.56
N ASP A 32 -2.20 20.87 -11.99
CA ASP A 32 -2.56 19.64 -12.70
C ASP A 32 -2.11 19.79 -14.15
N PHE A 33 -1.05 19.07 -14.53
CA PHE A 33 -0.64 18.98 -15.93
C PHE A 33 -1.44 17.86 -16.60
N GLN A 34 -2.35 18.27 -17.49
CA GLN A 34 -3.12 17.36 -18.34
C GLN A 34 -2.31 17.08 -19.61
N VAL A 35 -1.71 15.90 -19.69
CA VAL A 35 -0.96 15.48 -20.88
C VAL A 35 -1.95 15.24 -22.03
N ASN A 36 -1.70 15.85 -23.19
CA ASN A 36 -2.59 15.77 -24.36
C ASN A 36 -1.88 15.30 -25.63
N ASP A 37 -0.63 14.86 -25.50
CA ASP A 37 0.19 14.35 -26.58
C ASP A 37 1.06 13.18 -26.09
N PHE A 38 1.13 12.14 -26.92
CA PHE A 38 1.81 10.88 -26.61
C PHE A 38 3.29 10.88 -27.04
N GLY A 39 3.75 11.93 -27.70
CA GLY A 39 5.13 12.09 -28.15
C GLY A 39 6.11 12.39 -27.02
N ASP A 40 7.39 12.41 -27.36
CA ASP A 40 8.50 12.60 -26.44
C ASP A 40 9.30 13.88 -26.75
N ALA A 41 8.61 15.02 -26.74
CA ALA A 41 9.21 16.34 -26.87
C ALA A 41 9.33 17.02 -25.51
N GLY A 42 10.43 17.74 -25.27
CA GLY A 42 10.61 18.57 -24.08
C GLY A 42 9.79 19.86 -24.16
N ASP A 43 9.68 20.53 -23.03
CA ASP A 43 9.02 21.82 -22.95
C ASP A 43 9.78 22.89 -23.74
N SER A 44 9.06 23.82 -24.37
CA SER A 44 9.66 24.90 -25.15
C SER A 44 10.17 26.07 -24.30
N ASN A 45 9.59 26.28 -23.12
CA ASN A 45 9.90 27.35 -22.18
C ASN A 45 9.92 26.81 -20.74
N LEU A 46 11.05 26.23 -20.34
CA LEU A 46 11.21 25.65 -19.00
C LEU A 46 10.83 26.62 -17.87
N ASP A 47 10.14 26.09 -16.86
CA ASP A 47 9.78 26.74 -15.59
C ASP A 47 8.80 27.94 -15.71
N ASP A 48 8.06 28.06 -16.82
CA ASP A 48 7.02 29.09 -16.99
C ASP A 48 5.64 28.67 -16.42
N GLY A 49 5.52 27.44 -15.94
CA GLY A 49 4.29 26.89 -15.37
C GLY A 49 3.27 26.42 -16.41
N VAL A 50 3.60 26.48 -17.70
CA VAL A 50 2.75 26.05 -18.81
C VAL A 50 3.39 24.85 -19.49
N CYS A 51 2.70 23.71 -19.48
CA CYS A 51 3.18 22.55 -20.22
C CYS A 51 2.94 22.73 -21.74
N ALA A 52 3.97 23.14 -22.48
CA ALA A 52 3.88 23.37 -23.91
C ALA A 52 5.20 23.12 -24.63
N THR A 53 5.18 22.13 -25.53
CA THR A 53 6.21 21.92 -26.55
C THR A 53 6.14 22.99 -27.64
N VAL A 54 7.10 23.01 -28.57
CA VAL A 54 7.10 23.90 -29.76
C VAL A 54 5.80 23.76 -30.58
N GLY A 55 5.18 22.57 -30.59
CA GLY A 55 3.91 22.30 -31.25
C GLY A 55 2.67 22.70 -30.45
N GLN A 56 2.80 23.42 -29.32
CA GLN A 56 1.72 23.79 -28.40
C GLN A 56 0.98 22.56 -27.84
N LYS A 57 1.72 21.47 -27.64
CA LYS A 57 1.25 20.21 -27.06
C LYS A 57 1.91 19.95 -25.72
N CYS A 58 1.19 19.34 -24.79
CA CYS A 58 1.72 18.90 -23.50
C CYS A 58 2.02 17.41 -23.55
N THR A 59 3.31 17.06 -23.59
CA THR A 59 3.80 15.68 -23.47
C THR A 59 4.10 15.34 -22.02
N LEU A 60 4.27 14.05 -21.69
CA LEU A 60 4.72 13.64 -20.36
C LEU A 60 6.07 14.27 -19.99
N ARG A 61 7.02 14.36 -20.95
CA ARG A 61 8.33 14.98 -20.69
C ARG A 61 8.20 16.45 -20.35
N ALA A 62 7.43 17.21 -21.14
CA ALA A 62 7.22 18.63 -20.89
C ALA A 62 6.53 18.86 -19.54
N ALA A 63 5.53 18.05 -19.19
CA ALA A 63 4.85 18.13 -17.89
C ALA A 63 5.82 17.89 -16.71
N VAL A 64 6.68 16.87 -16.80
CA VAL A 64 7.70 16.60 -15.77
C VAL A 64 8.74 17.72 -15.68
N GLU A 65 9.12 18.32 -16.81
CA GLU A 65 10.05 19.43 -16.84
C GLU A 65 9.47 20.68 -16.14
N GLN A 66 8.18 20.98 -16.36
CA GLN A 66 7.48 22.08 -15.68
C GLN A 66 7.23 21.83 -14.20
N ALA A 67 6.96 20.58 -13.82
CA ALA A 67 6.75 20.19 -12.42
C ALA A 67 7.98 20.42 -11.51
N ARG A 68 9.16 20.74 -12.05
CA ARG A 68 10.40 20.97 -11.27
C ARG A 68 10.29 22.11 -10.25
N LYS A 69 9.51 23.15 -10.56
CA LYS A 69 9.32 24.33 -9.69
C LYS A 69 8.02 24.31 -8.90
N ILE A 70 7.23 23.25 -9.03
CA ILE A 70 5.91 23.11 -8.45
C ILE A 70 5.92 21.86 -7.55
N PRO A 71 6.41 21.97 -6.30
CA PRO A 71 6.43 20.84 -5.38
C PRO A 71 5.02 20.27 -5.20
N GLY A 72 4.87 18.96 -5.39
CA GLY A 72 3.58 18.28 -5.27
C GLY A 72 2.72 18.35 -6.54
N ALA A 73 3.25 18.83 -7.67
CA ALA A 73 2.54 18.83 -8.95
C ALA A 73 1.97 17.45 -9.29
N ARG A 74 0.82 17.44 -9.94
CA ARG A 74 0.13 16.22 -10.37
C ARG A 74 0.09 16.18 -11.89
N ILE A 75 0.47 15.05 -12.45
CA ILE A 75 0.51 14.80 -13.90
C ILE A 75 -0.48 13.68 -14.20
N VAL A 76 -1.49 13.99 -15.02
CA VAL A 76 -2.53 13.04 -15.40
C VAL A 76 -2.29 12.57 -16.84
N LEU A 77 -2.27 11.25 -17.02
CA LEU A 77 -2.06 10.58 -18.28
C LEU A 77 -3.37 9.98 -18.80
N PRO A 78 -3.91 10.50 -19.92
CA PRO A 78 -4.94 9.80 -20.67
C PRO A 78 -4.51 8.42 -21.14
N ASP A 79 -5.50 7.56 -21.42
CA ASP A 79 -5.29 6.24 -22.01
C ASP A 79 -4.46 6.36 -23.30
N GLY A 80 -3.39 5.57 -23.40
CA GLY A 80 -2.50 5.63 -24.56
C GLY A 80 -1.11 5.05 -24.33
N LEU A 81 -0.35 5.03 -25.42
CA LEU A 81 1.02 4.55 -25.48
C LEU A 81 1.96 5.76 -25.63
N TYR A 82 2.72 6.04 -24.58
CA TYR A 82 3.72 7.10 -24.51
C TYR A 82 5.09 6.52 -24.85
N GLU A 83 5.61 6.91 -26.01
CA GLU A 83 6.79 6.31 -26.61
C GLU A 83 8.00 7.25 -26.52
N LEU A 84 9.02 6.90 -25.72
CA LEU A 84 10.24 7.70 -25.63
C LEU A 84 11.06 7.57 -26.92
N SER A 85 11.27 8.70 -27.61
CA SER A 85 11.98 8.77 -28.89
C SER A 85 13.30 9.56 -28.82
N SER A 86 13.54 10.28 -27.73
CA SER A 86 14.73 11.13 -27.56
C SER A 86 16.01 10.37 -27.20
N GLY A 87 15.90 9.08 -26.85
CA GLY A 87 17.00 8.30 -26.26
C GLY A 87 17.38 8.77 -24.84
N LYS A 88 16.56 9.63 -24.21
CA LYS A 88 16.74 10.12 -22.85
C LYS A 88 15.60 9.63 -21.97
N ASP A 89 15.92 9.35 -20.72
CA ASP A 89 14.91 9.02 -19.71
C ASP A 89 14.07 10.25 -19.31
N ILE A 90 12.90 9.99 -18.72
CA ILE A 90 12.09 11.01 -18.05
C ILE A 90 12.69 11.23 -16.65
N ARG A 91 13.46 12.32 -16.50
CA ARG A 91 14.17 12.65 -15.27
C ARG A 91 13.31 13.51 -14.34
N ILE A 92 12.95 12.95 -13.20
CA ILE A 92 12.14 13.55 -12.14
C ILE A 92 13.04 13.93 -10.96
N SER A 93 13.08 15.23 -10.63
CA SER A 93 13.96 15.78 -9.58
C SER A 93 13.23 16.65 -8.56
N SER A 94 11.90 16.62 -8.56
CA SER A 94 11.03 17.30 -7.61
C SER A 94 9.94 16.35 -7.14
N ASN A 95 9.29 16.69 -6.02
CA ASN A 95 8.16 15.93 -5.53
C ASN A 95 6.99 16.09 -6.49
N LEU A 96 6.42 14.99 -6.99
CA LEU A 96 5.26 15.01 -7.88
C LEU A 96 4.51 13.68 -7.86
N THR A 97 3.31 13.68 -8.42
CA THR A 97 2.49 12.48 -8.63
C THR A 97 2.21 12.30 -10.12
N ILE A 98 2.34 11.07 -10.63
CA ILE A 98 1.95 10.67 -12.00
C ILE A 98 0.83 9.65 -11.90
N GLU A 99 -0.27 9.88 -12.62
CA GLU A 99 -1.47 9.05 -12.55
C GLU A 99 -1.98 8.68 -13.94
N GLY A 100 -2.18 7.38 -14.15
CA GLY A 100 -2.87 6.84 -15.32
C GLY A 100 -4.21 6.19 -14.97
N GLY A 101 -5.03 5.96 -15.98
CA GLY A 101 -6.34 5.32 -15.86
C GLY A 101 -6.32 3.82 -15.51
N GLY A 102 -5.13 3.20 -15.43
CA GLY A 102 -4.92 1.77 -15.17
C GLY A 102 -3.76 1.20 -15.99
N PRO A 103 -3.03 0.19 -15.47
CA PRO A 103 -1.86 -0.35 -16.14
C PRO A 103 -2.16 -1.02 -17.50
N ASP A 104 -3.41 -1.44 -17.73
CA ASP A 104 -3.91 -1.97 -19.00
C ASP A 104 -4.20 -0.89 -20.06
N LYS A 105 -4.24 0.38 -19.66
CA LYS A 105 -4.66 1.51 -20.50
C LYS A 105 -3.55 2.51 -20.80
N VAL A 106 -2.64 2.70 -19.85
CA VAL A 106 -1.54 3.67 -19.97
C VAL A 106 -0.22 2.94 -19.97
N VAL A 107 0.53 3.04 -21.07
CA VAL A 107 1.86 2.45 -21.22
C VAL A 107 2.89 3.54 -21.50
N VAL A 108 3.93 3.62 -20.68
CA VAL A 108 5.11 4.46 -20.92
C VAL A 108 6.27 3.55 -21.31
N SER A 109 6.65 3.58 -22.58
CA SER A 109 7.64 2.68 -23.17
C SER A 109 8.96 3.40 -23.48
N GLY A 110 10.07 2.81 -23.03
CA GLY A 110 11.43 3.26 -23.35
C GLY A 110 11.91 2.82 -24.74
N LYS A 111 11.11 2.05 -25.49
CA LYS A 111 11.39 1.55 -26.86
C LYS A 111 12.72 0.82 -27.05
N ASN A 112 13.30 0.31 -25.97
CA ASN A 112 14.65 -0.21 -25.89
C ASN A 112 15.74 0.80 -26.27
N LEU A 113 15.41 2.10 -26.26
CA LEU A 113 16.30 3.22 -26.59
C LEU A 113 16.91 3.86 -25.33
N SER A 114 16.15 3.89 -24.24
CA SER A 114 16.58 4.50 -22.97
C SER A 114 15.90 3.84 -21.78
N ARG A 115 16.36 4.21 -20.58
CA ARG A 115 15.55 4.03 -19.36
C ARG A 115 14.22 4.77 -19.50
N VAL A 116 13.17 4.30 -18.82
CA VAL A 116 11.89 5.02 -18.79
C VAL A 116 11.94 6.20 -17.80
N PHE A 117 12.13 5.93 -16.51
CA PHE A 117 12.11 6.97 -15.46
C PHE A 117 13.40 7.02 -14.63
N SER A 118 13.85 8.23 -14.29
CA SER A 118 14.90 8.47 -13.29
C SER A 118 14.38 9.38 -12.19
N VAL A 119 14.29 8.87 -10.96
CA VAL A 119 13.89 9.62 -9.77
C VAL A 119 15.14 9.94 -8.95
N VAL A 120 15.41 11.23 -8.76
CA VAL A 120 16.73 11.71 -8.28
C VAL A 120 16.63 12.89 -7.31
N ASN A 121 17.76 13.29 -6.72
CA ASN A 121 17.94 14.54 -6.00
C ASN A 121 16.97 14.74 -4.80
N GLY A 122 16.64 13.67 -4.08
CA GLY A 122 15.74 13.74 -2.93
C GLY A 122 14.26 13.81 -3.30
N ALA A 123 13.91 13.72 -4.58
CA ALA A 123 12.52 13.74 -5.03
C ALA A 123 11.69 12.63 -4.36
N SER A 124 10.47 12.97 -3.94
CA SER A 124 9.46 12.04 -3.48
C SER A 124 8.36 11.92 -4.52
N VAL A 125 8.32 10.78 -5.22
CA VAL A 125 7.47 10.58 -6.39
C VAL A 125 6.48 9.47 -6.15
N THR A 126 5.21 9.72 -6.48
CA THR A 126 4.19 8.69 -6.56
C THR A 126 3.85 8.43 -8.01
N ILE A 127 3.84 7.16 -8.42
CA ILE A 127 3.41 6.73 -9.76
C ILE A 127 2.30 5.72 -9.56
N SER A 128 1.17 5.91 -10.24
CA SER A 128 0.03 4.99 -10.13
C SER A 128 -0.69 4.74 -11.45
N GLY A 129 -1.23 3.52 -11.60
CA GLY A 129 -2.12 3.19 -12.70
C GLY A 129 -1.46 3.18 -14.08
N ILE A 130 -0.16 2.85 -14.19
CA ILE A 130 0.56 2.80 -15.47
C ILE A 130 1.37 1.51 -15.65
N THR A 131 1.65 1.17 -16.91
CA THR A 131 2.69 0.20 -17.29
C THR A 131 3.96 0.94 -17.72
N ILE A 132 5.11 0.52 -17.19
CA ILE A 132 6.45 1.00 -17.48
C ILE A 132 7.18 -0.11 -18.23
N ALA A 133 7.41 0.08 -19.53
CA ALA A 133 7.82 -1.01 -20.40
C ALA A 133 9.03 -0.73 -21.28
N ASP A 134 9.65 -1.82 -21.74
CA ASP A 134 10.67 -1.84 -22.79
C ASP A 134 11.80 -0.82 -22.60
N GLY A 135 12.12 -0.44 -21.35
CA GLY A 135 13.25 0.42 -21.05
C GLY A 135 14.56 -0.35 -21.15
N LYS A 136 15.62 0.29 -21.66
CA LYS A 136 16.97 -0.27 -21.68
C LYS A 136 18.00 0.72 -21.16
N ALA A 137 18.80 0.30 -20.18
CA ALA A 137 19.90 1.11 -19.64
C ALA A 137 21.01 0.27 -19.01
N TYR A 138 22.09 0.91 -18.59
CA TYR A 138 23.16 0.22 -17.85
C TYR A 138 22.66 -0.33 -16.49
N ASN A 139 21.94 0.48 -15.72
CA ASN A 139 21.22 0.06 -14.51
C ASN A 139 19.78 0.59 -14.57
N GLY A 140 18.78 -0.14 -14.07
CA GLY A 140 17.42 0.38 -14.01
C GLY A 140 16.84 0.60 -15.40
N GLY A 141 16.51 -0.46 -16.13
CA GLY A 141 15.90 -0.32 -17.46
C GLY A 141 14.54 0.38 -17.38
N GLY A 142 13.69 -0.05 -16.46
CA GLY A 142 12.41 0.63 -16.18
C GLY A 142 12.65 1.93 -15.41
N ILE A 143 13.07 1.80 -14.15
CA ILE A 143 13.21 2.93 -13.22
C ILE A 143 14.55 2.89 -12.49
N ALA A 144 15.16 4.05 -12.30
CA ALA A 144 16.27 4.25 -11.37
C ALA A 144 15.88 5.23 -10.26
N VAL A 145 16.02 4.82 -9.00
CA VAL A 145 15.77 5.62 -7.80
C VAL A 145 17.10 5.90 -7.11
N LEU A 146 17.59 7.14 -7.23
CA LEU A 146 18.93 7.53 -6.81
C LEU A 146 18.86 8.63 -5.76
N ARG A 147 19.10 8.29 -4.49
CA ARG A 147 18.95 9.23 -3.36
C ARG A 147 17.59 9.92 -3.37
N ALA A 148 16.54 9.14 -3.58
CA ALA A 148 15.19 9.62 -3.78
C ALA A 148 14.18 8.58 -3.28
N LYS A 149 12.89 8.93 -3.32
CA LYS A 149 11.77 8.15 -2.81
C LYS A 149 10.77 7.87 -3.93
N LEU A 150 10.36 6.62 -4.08
CA LEU A 150 9.36 6.17 -5.05
C LEU A 150 8.24 5.39 -4.36
N ALA A 151 7.00 5.84 -4.51
CA ALA A 151 5.83 5.02 -4.27
C ALA A 151 5.24 4.58 -5.62
N LEU A 152 5.10 3.27 -5.83
CA LEU A 152 4.47 2.71 -7.02
C LEU A 152 3.21 1.95 -6.62
N VAL A 153 2.07 2.33 -7.18
CA VAL A 153 0.76 1.79 -6.78
C VAL A 153 0.00 1.30 -8.00
N ASN A 154 -0.59 0.09 -7.94
CA ASN A 154 -1.45 -0.46 -9.00
C ASN A 154 -0.83 -0.29 -10.41
N SER A 155 0.45 -0.63 -10.55
CA SER A 155 1.23 -0.40 -11.76
C SER A 155 2.00 -1.64 -12.18
N ILE A 156 2.48 -1.65 -13.42
CA ILE A 156 3.27 -2.76 -13.97
C ILE A 156 4.64 -2.25 -14.41
N ILE A 157 5.73 -2.92 -14.02
CA ILE A 157 7.06 -2.74 -14.61
C ILE A 157 7.37 -4.00 -15.42
N SER A 158 7.43 -3.90 -16.75
CA SER A 158 7.57 -5.10 -17.59
C SER A 158 8.54 -4.99 -18.76
N LYS A 159 9.17 -6.11 -19.11
CA LYS A 159 10.02 -6.24 -20.33
C LYS A 159 11.18 -5.24 -20.41
N ASN A 160 11.60 -4.69 -19.27
CA ASN A 160 12.75 -3.80 -19.22
C ASN A 160 14.04 -4.62 -19.19
N ARG A 161 15.12 -4.03 -19.69
CA ARG A 161 16.44 -4.64 -19.77
C ARG A 161 17.51 -3.78 -19.12
N SER A 162 18.48 -4.42 -18.48
CA SER A 162 19.70 -3.74 -18.04
C SER A 162 20.96 -4.48 -18.42
N ASP A 163 21.96 -3.74 -18.91
CA ASP A 163 23.28 -4.31 -19.23
C ASP A 163 24.07 -4.69 -17.95
N LYS A 164 23.60 -4.30 -16.75
CA LYS A 164 24.28 -4.60 -15.48
C LYS A 164 23.36 -4.93 -14.31
N HIS A 165 22.54 -4.00 -13.81
CA HIS A 165 21.78 -4.23 -12.58
C HIS A 165 20.34 -3.72 -12.64
N GLY A 166 19.42 -4.48 -12.03
CA GLY A 166 18.07 -4.01 -11.73
C GLY A 166 17.28 -3.68 -12.98
N ALA A 167 16.96 -4.66 -13.82
CA ALA A 167 16.34 -4.35 -15.11
C ALA A 167 14.98 -3.66 -14.98
N GLY A 168 14.13 -4.12 -14.06
CA GLY A 168 12.90 -3.39 -13.69
C GLY A 168 13.19 -2.11 -12.92
N LEU A 169 13.80 -2.25 -11.74
CA LEU A 169 14.05 -1.17 -10.79
C LEU A 169 15.47 -1.24 -10.21
N TYR A 170 16.16 -0.10 -10.21
CA TYR A 170 17.46 0.06 -9.55
C TYR A 170 17.37 1.10 -8.43
N ILE A 171 17.65 0.70 -7.20
CA ILE A 171 17.59 1.55 -6.00
C ILE A 171 18.99 1.73 -5.44
N SER A 172 19.45 2.97 -5.32
CA SER A 172 20.76 3.30 -4.78
C SER A 172 20.68 4.46 -3.80
N LEU A 173 21.00 4.21 -2.53
CA LEU A 173 20.86 5.19 -1.43
C LEU A 173 19.44 5.79 -1.39
N GLY A 174 18.46 5.04 -1.85
CA GLY A 174 17.10 5.48 -2.12
C GLY A 174 16.10 4.50 -1.55
N MET A 175 14.82 4.84 -1.69
CA MET A 175 13.73 4.12 -1.04
C MET A 175 12.60 3.89 -2.02
N ALA A 176 12.01 2.69 -2.00
CA ALA A 176 10.84 2.38 -2.80
C ALA A 176 9.78 1.60 -2.02
N SER A 177 8.53 2.02 -2.12
CA SER A 177 7.35 1.27 -1.69
C SER A 177 6.57 0.84 -2.92
N ILE A 178 6.29 -0.45 -3.05
CA ILE A 178 5.59 -1.06 -4.18
C ILE A 178 4.33 -1.73 -3.67
N ASP A 179 3.18 -1.24 -4.11
CA ASP A 179 1.87 -1.65 -3.58
C ASP A 179 0.93 -2.09 -4.69
N ASP A 180 0.28 -3.25 -4.50
CA ASP A 180 -0.65 -3.87 -5.46
C ASP A 180 -0.15 -3.83 -6.91
N SER A 181 1.17 -4.02 -7.11
CA SER A 181 1.83 -3.82 -8.39
C SER A 181 2.53 -5.09 -8.88
N VAL A 182 2.86 -5.14 -10.17
CA VAL A 182 3.50 -6.30 -10.80
C VAL A 182 4.83 -5.90 -11.44
N ILE A 183 5.91 -6.60 -11.12
CA ILE A 183 7.20 -6.46 -11.82
C ILE A 183 7.47 -7.76 -12.55
N SER A 184 7.34 -7.75 -13.89
CA SER A 184 7.32 -8.99 -14.66
C SER A 184 8.14 -8.99 -15.95
N GLY A 185 8.80 -10.12 -16.24
CA GLY A 185 9.51 -10.32 -17.51
C GLY A 185 10.66 -9.34 -17.75
N ASN A 186 11.29 -8.82 -16.69
CA ASN A 186 12.47 -7.95 -16.82
C ASN A 186 13.75 -8.80 -16.83
N GLU A 187 14.76 -8.37 -17.60
CA GLU A 187 15.98 -9.14 -17.84
C GLU A 187 17.25 -8.32 -17.61
N ALA A 188 18.08 -8.74 -16.65
CA ALA A 188 19.36 -8.12 -16.35
C ALA A 188 20.53 -9.03 -16.75
N ASP A 189 21.53 -8.48 -17.44
CA ASP A 189 22.78 -9.18 -17.76
C ASP A 189 23.68 -9.38 -16.51
N GLY A 190 23.38 -8.68 -15.42
CA GLY A 190 23.93 -8.92 -14.09
C GLY A 190 22.83 -9.11 -13.04
N PRO A 191 23.12 -8.91 -11.75
CA PRO A 191 22.16 -9.21 -10.68
C PRO A 191 20.91 -8.33 -10.63
N GLY A 192 19.81 -8.89 -10.09
CA GLY A 192 18.53 -8.21 -9.88
C GLY A 192 17.73 -8.04 -11.17
N GLY A 193 16.96 -9.06 -11.55
CA GLY A 193 16.14 -9.00 -12.77
C GLY A 193 14.97 -8.03 -12.58
N ALA A 194 14.18 -8.24 -11.54
CA ALA A 194 13.12 -7.31 -11.16
C ALA A 194 13.69 -6.07 -10.47
N VAL A 195 14.45 -6.27 -9.37
CA VAL A 195 14.94 -5.19 -8.51
C VAL A 195 16.38 -5.43 -8.09
N TYR A 196 17.19 -4.38 -8.15
CA TYR A 196 18.50 -4.32 -7.50
C TYR A 196 18.50 -3.20 -6.47
N ILE A 197 18.92 -3.48 -5.24
CA ILE A 197 19.00 -2.50 -4.15
C ILE A 197 20.39 -2.49 -3.53
N THR A 198 20.96 -1.29 -3.34
CA THR A 198 22.29 -1.11 -2.77
C THR A 198 22.46 0.23 -2.05
N GLY A 199 23.40 0.26 -1.10
CA GLY A 199 23.80 1.45 -0.37
C GLY A 199 23.11 1.55 0.98
N LYS A 200 23.84 2.13 1.93
CA LYS A 200 23.39 2.31 3.32
C LYS A 200 22.02 3.01 3.36
N ASP A 201 21.15 2.51 4.23
CA ASP A 201 19.81 3.05 4.50
C ASP A 201 18.85 2.95 3.31
N SER A 202 19.23 2.24 2.24
CA SER A 202 18.29 1.95 1.15
C SER A 202 17.20 1.03 1.66
N TRP A 203 15.97 1.27 1.19
CA TRP A 203 14.80 0.54 1.67
C TRP A 203 13.90 0.13 0.51
N LEU A 204 13.36 -1.07 0.61
CA LEU A 204 12.36 -1.59 -0.30
C LEU A 204 11.25 -2.25 0.50
N ALA A 205 10.02 -1.86 0.24
CA ALA A 205 8.86 -2.61 0.72
C ALA A 205 7.93 -3.01 -0.43
N LEU A 206 7.45 -4.26 -0.38
CA LEU A 206 6.43 -4.79 -1.28
C LEU A 206 5.23 -5.26 -0.46
N TYR A 207 4.05 -4.79 -0.86
CA TYR A 207 2.78 -5.19 -0.26
C TYR A 207 1.82 -5.66 -1.35
N GLY A 208 1.24 -6.85 -1.19
CA GLY A 208 0.25 -7.39 -2.15
C GLY A 208 0.79 -7.54 -3.59
N SER A 209 2.10 -7.42 -3.77
CA SER A 209 2.74 -7.22 -5.08
C SER A 209 3.36 -8.49 -5.61
N ARG A 210 3.50 -8.59 -6.93
CA ARG A 210 3.94 -9.79 -7.64
C ARG A 210 5.21 -9.56 -8.43
N LEU A 211 6.23 -10.40 -8.23
CA LEU A 211 7.46 -10.43 -9.01
C LEU A 211 7.51 -11.71 -9.83
N GLU A 212 7.42 -11.60 -11.15
CA GLU A 212 7.16 -12.76 -12.01
C GLU A 212 8.05 -12.87 -13.23
N ASN A 213 8.59 -14.07 -13.48
CA ASN A 213 9.32 -14.39 -14.71
C ASN A 213 10.49 -13.42 -15.00
N ASN A 214 11.11 -12.85 -13.96
CA ASN A 214 12.26 -11.99 -14.12
C ASN A 214 13.55 -12.82 -14.17
N ILE A 215 14.50 -12.38 -14.98
CA ILE A 215 15.72 -13.13 -15.30
C ILE A 215 16.95 -12.28 -14.96
N SER A 216 17.92 -12.89 -14.28
CA SER A 216 19.20 -12.26 -13.99
C SER A 216 20.30 -13.28 -13.78
N THR A 217 21.53 -12.84 -13.50
CA THR A 217 22.61 -13.75 -13.09
C THR A 217 22.44 -14.24 -11.64
N SER A 218 21.98 -13.37 -10.74
CA SER A 218 21.64 -13.69 -9.34
C SER A 218 20.47 -12.82 -8.87
N GLY A 219 19.53 -13.39 -8.11
CA GLY A 219 18.33 -12.65 -7.70
C GLY A 219 17.45 -12.34 -8.90
N GLY A 220 16.79 -13.35 -9.48
CA GLY A 220 15.92 -13.14 -10.64
C GLY A 220 14.83 -12.11 -10.33
N GLY A 221 14.20 -12.24 -9.16
CA GLY A 221 13.39 -11.19 -8.56
C GLY A 221 14.25 -10.07 -7.99
N ILE A 222 14.69 -10.21 -6.74
CA ILE A 222 15.40 -9.16 -5.99
C ILE A 222 16.86 -9.57 -5.76
N TYR A 223 17.77 -8.64 -5.98
CA TYR A 223 19.13 -8.72 -5.47
C TYR A 223 19.37 -7.61 -4.45
N CYS A 224 19.67 -7.99 -3.20
CA CYS A 224 20.03 -7.06 -2.13
C CYS A 224 21.52 -7.12 -1.84
N ASP A 225 22.23 -6.04 -2.13
CA ASP A 225 23.70 -6.01 -2.15
C ASP A 225 24.32 -5.68 -0.79
N ILE A 226 24.05 -4.50 -0.24
CA ILE A 226 24.70 -4.07 1.01
C ILE A 226 23.86 -3.09 1.81
N SER A 227 23.70 -3.40 3.10
CA SER A 227 23.14 -2.51 4.14
C SER A 227 21.78 -1.92 3.79
N GLY A 228 21.01 -2.62 2.96
CA GLY A 228 19.62 -2.31 2.66
C GLY A 228 18.67 -3.06 3.58
N ARG A 229 17.44 -2.56 3.71
CA ARG A 229 16.33 -3.25 4.36
C ARG A 229 15.28 -3.61 3.31
N VAL A 230 14.82 -4.87 3.34
CA VAL A 230 13.75 -5.34 2.46
C VAL A 230 12.62 -5.91 3.31
N HIS A 231 11.42 -5.38 3.13
CA HIS A 231 10.21 -5.85 3.81
C HIS A 231 9.19 -6.35 2.79
N LEU A 232 8.78 -7.61 2.91
CA LEU A 232 7.85 -8.24 1.98
C LEU A 232 6.64 -8.77 2.75
N GLU A 233 5.45 -8.30 2.40
CA GLU A 233 4.21 -8.77 3.00
C GLU A 233 3.17 -9.10 1.92
N LYS A 234 2.55 -10.28 2.03
CA LYS A 234 1.51 -10.74 1.08
C LYS A 234 1.98 -10.70 -0.38
N ALA A 235 3.27 -10.87 -0.60
CA ALA A 235 3.89 -10.78 -1.91
C ALA A 235 3.98 -12.17 -2.58
N THR A 236 4.04 -12.20 -3.91
CA THR A 236 4.25 -13.44 -4.67
C THR A 236 5.48 -13.33 -5.55
N PHE A 237 6.33 -14.37 -5.53
CA PHE A 237 7.47 -14.55 -6.40
C PHE A 237 7.26 -15.80 -7.23
N LYS A 238 7.00 -15.64 -8.53
CA LYS A 238 6.70 -16.77 -9.41
C LYS A 238 7.60 -16.85 -10.65
N GLY A 239 8.20 -18.01 -10.90
CA GLY A 239 8.91 -18.27 -12.15
C GLY A 239 10.17 -17.43 -12.36
N ASN A 240 10.68 -16.75 -11.33
CA ASN A 240 11.90 -15.94 -11.45
C ASN A 240 13.12 -16.85 -11.56
N ARG A 241 14.12 -16.40 -12.33
CA ARG A 241 15.25 -17.24 -12.73
C ARG A 241 16.59 -16.55 -12.56
N SER A 242 17.49 -17.20 -11.83
CA SER A 242 18.94 -16.94 -11.88
C SER A 242 19.60 -17.89 -12.88
N THR A 243 20.38 -17.36 -13.81
CA THR A 243 20.95 -18.14 -14.93
C THR A 243 22.14 -19.03 -14.55
N GLY A 244 22.89 -18.72 -13.49
CA GLY A 244 23.96 -19.61 -12.99
C GLY A 244 25.32 -19.48 -13.71
N VAL A 245 25.60 -18.34 -14.35
CA VAL A 245 26.86 -18.07 -15.08
C VAL A 245 28.10 -17.84 -14.21
N ASN A 246 27.99 -17.43 -12.94
CA ASN A 246 29.12 -17.17 -12.02
C ASN A 246 29.12 -18.09 -10.78
N THR A 247 30.20 -18.08 -9.99
CA THR A 247 30.42 -18.99 -8.85
C THR A 247 29.61 -18.67 -7.61
N ALA A 248 29.11 -17.45 -7.45
CA ALA A 248 28.30 -16.98 -6.32
C ALA A 248 26.81 -16.91 -6.67
N ASP A 249 26.33 -17.79 -7.55
CA ASP A 249 24.99 -17.68 -8.13
C ASP A 249 23.93 -18.38 -7.30
N GLY A 250 22.77 -17.72 -7.22
CA GLY A 250 21.61 -18.31 -6.59
C GLY A 250 20.40 -17.40 -6.46
N GLY A 251 19.41 -17.90 -5.73
CA GLY A 251 18.25 -17.14 -5.31
C GLY A 251 17.39 -16.71 -6.48
N GLY A 252 16.81 -17.68 -7.21
CA GLY A 252 15.98 -17.39 -8.38
C GLY A 252 14.92 -16.31 -8.13
N ALA A 253 14.36 -16.28 -6.92
CA ALA A 253 13.54 -15.18 -6.43
C ALA A 253 14.37 -14.07 -5.76
N ILE A 254 15.09 -14.37 -4.68
CA ILE A 254 15.82 -13.35 -3.90
C ILE A 254 17.23 -13.82 -3.60
N TYR A 255 18.18 -12.95 -3.88
CA TYR A 255 19.55 -13.07 -3.42
C TYR A 255 19.84 -11.99 -2.37
N ASN A 256 20.16 -12.41 -1.14
CA ASN A 256 20.56 -11.54 -0.05
C ASN A 256 22.06 -11.66 0.22
N ARG A 257 22.81 -10.58 -0.05
CA ARG A 257 24.25 -10.57 0.20
C ARG A 257 24.59 -10.07 1.60
N GLN A 258 24.09 -8.89 2.00
CA GLN A 258 24.38 -8.25 3.31
C GLN A 258 23.24 -7.32 3.75
N CYS A 259 22.00 -7.76 3.57
CA CYS A 259 20.81 -7.01 3.97
C CYS A 259 20.02 -7.75 5.05
N THR A 260 19.17 -7.00 5.74
CA THR A 260 18.12 -7.57 6.59
C THR A 260 16.84 -7.68 5.76
N VAL A 261 16.34 -8.91 5.59
CA VAL A 261 15.15 -9.20 4.80
C VAL A 261 14.10 -9.87 5.67
N SER A 262 12.91 -9.26 5.72
CA SER A 262 11.77 -9.77 6.48
C SER A 262 10.63 -10.15 5.55
N LEU A 263 10.10 -11.36 5.73
CA LEU A 263 9.05 -11.95 4.90
C LEU A 263 7.85 -12.34 5.78
N SER A 264 6.65 -11.92 5.39
CA SER A 264 5.41 -12.36 6.03
C SER A 264 4.36 -12.68 4.98
N GLN A 265 3.76 -13.87 5.02
CA GLN A 265 2.72 -14.26 4.06
C GLN A 265 3.20 -14.19 2.59
N VAL A 266 4.45 -14.55 2.34
CA VAL A 266 5.04 -14.51 1.00
C VAL A 266 4.98 -15.88 0.34
N GLU A 267 4.63 -15.91 -0.94
CA GLU A 267 4.56 -17.13 -1.74
C GLU A 267 5.71 -17.18 -2.75
N PHE A 268 6.51 -18.26 -2.72
CA PHE A 268 7.58 -18.53 -3.66
C PHE A 268 7.26 -19.77 -4.49
N GLY A 269 6.79 -19.57 -5.71
CA GLY A 269 6.38 -20.65 -6.61
C GLY A 269 7.28 -20.78 -7.84
N GLU A 270 7.71 -22.00 -8.16
CA GLU A 270 8.34 -22.30 -9.47
C GLU A 270 9.59 -21.44 -9.80
N ASN A 271 10.29 -20.90 -8.80
CA ASN A 271 11.50 -20.14 -9.04
C ASN A 271 12.68 -21.09 -9.31
N SER A 272 13.65 -20.65 -10.10
CA SER A 272 14.79 -21.49 -10.48
C SER A 272 16.13 -20.79 -10.37
N ALA A 273 17.14 -21.53 -9.90
CA ALA A 273 18.52 -21.07 -9.85
C ALA A 273 19.45 -22.03 -10.58
N GLY A 274 20.37 -21.47 -11.36
CA GLY A 274 21.40 -22.26 -12.04
C GLY A 274 22.42 -22.90 -11.11
N LYS A 275 22.49 -22.49 -9.83
CA LYS A 275 23.36 -23.09 -8.81
C LYS A 275 22.64 -23.33 -7.49
N ARG A 276 22.52 -22.35 -6.59
CA ARG A 276 22.02 -22.57 -5.23
C ARG A 276 20.75 -21.78 -4.94
N GLY A 277 19.91 -22.26 -4.02
CA GLY A 277 18.76 -21.48 -3.55
C GLY A 277 17.75 -21.20 -4.67
N GLY A 278 16.95 -22.18 -5.08
CA GLY A 278 16.04 -22.01 -6.22
C GLY A 278 15.08 -20.83 -6.03
N ALA A 279 14.62 -20.59 -4.80
CA ALA A 279 13.94 -19.36 -4.41
C ALA A 279 14.90 -18.37 -3.74
N LEU A 280 15.46 -18.72 -2.59
CA LEU A 280 16.26 -17.83 -1.76
C LEU A 280 17.71 -18.26 -1.66
N PHE A 281 18.61 -17.29 -1.81
CA PHE A 281 20.01 -17.43 -1.44
C PHE A 281 20.36 -16.38 -0.40
N ASN A 282 20.89 -16.82 0.74
CA ASN A 282 21.38 -15.96 1.81
C ASN A 282 22.89 -16.14 1.98
N ALA A 283 23.66 -15.08 1.72
CA ALA A 283 25.11 -15.11 1.94
C ALA A 283 25.44 -14.92 3.43
N ALA A 284 26.70 -15.17 3.80
CA ALA A 284 27.17 -15.21 5.19
C ALA A 284 26.88 -13.96 6.06
N LYS A 285 26.64 -12.78 5.46
CA LYS A 285 26.26 -11.56 6.22
C LYS A 285 24.82 -11.11 5.95
N GLY A 286 24.06 -11.89 5.20
CA GLY A 286 22.65 -11.66 5.00
C GLY A 286 21.84 -12.25 6.16
N GLU A 287 20.72 -11.61 6.45
CA GLU A 287 19.78 -12.02 7.48
C GLU A 287 18.40 -12.19 6.86
N PHE A 288 17.78 -13.34 7.09
CA PHE A 288 16.36 -13.58 6.78
C PHE A 288 15.55 -13.87 8.04
N THR A 289 14.42 -13.19 8.15
CA THR A 289 13.32 -13.58 9.06
C THR A 289 12.10 -13.90 8.22
N ILE A 290 11.63 -15.15 8.30
CA ILE A 290 10.57 -15.68 7.44
C ILE A 290 9.40 -16.16 8.30
N GLY A 291 8.26 -15.48 8.19
CA GLY A 291 7.01 -15.82 8.85
C GLY A 291 5.92 -16.22 7.85
N ARG A 292 5.11 -17.23 8.20
CA ARG A 292 3.82 -17.51 7.52
C ARG A 292 3.92 -17.64 5.99
N SER A 293 5.03 -18.15 5.47
CA SER A 293 5.35 -18.11 4.02
C SER A 293 5.41 -19.51 3.42
N SER A 294 5.29 -19.60 2.09
CA SER A 294 5.31 -20.88 1.38
C SER A 294 6.33 -20.89 0.24
N PHE A 295 6.95 -22.05 0.04
CA PHE A 295 7.91 -22.33 -1.03
C PHE A 295 7.48 -23.62 -1.72
N SER A 296 7.02 -23.51 -2.96
CA SER A 296 6.48 -24.63 -3.71
C SER A 296 7.11 -24.76 -5.10
N GLY A 297 7.62 -25.94 -5.43
CA GLY A 297 8.10 -26.25 -6.78
C GLY A 297 9.35 -25.46 -7.20
N ASN A 298 10.13 -24.94 -6.24
CA ASN A 298 11.36 -24.22 -6.56
C ASN A 298 12.50 -25.20 -6.87
N THR A 299 13.39 -24.80 -7.77
CA THR A 299 14.44 -25.69 -8.29
C THR A 299 15.83 -25.05 -8.29
N ALA A 300 16.82 -25.79 -7.82
CA ALA A 300 18.24 -25.43 -7.93
C ALA A 300 18.98 -26.58 -8.61
N LYS A 301 19.94 -26.27 -9.50
CA LYS A 301 20.81 -27.33 -10.06
C LYS A 301 21.82 -27.88 -9.04
N GLY A 302 22.18 -27.08 -8.06
CA GLY A 302 22.99 -27.41 -6.90
C GLY A 302 22.14 -27.40 -5.63
N ASP A 303 22.66 -26.84 -4.55
CA ASP A 303 22.13 -27.04 -3.19
C ASP A 303 20.99 -26.07 -2.85
N GLY A 304 20.09 -26.46 -1.95
CA GLY A 304 19.00 -25.59 -1.50
C GLY A 304 17.96 -25.38 -2.59
N GLY A 305 17.16 -26.39 -2.89
CA GLY A 305 16.12 -26.31 -3.94
C GLY A 305 15.15 -25.14 -3.73
N ALA A 306 14.72 -24.90 -2.49
CA ALA A 306 14.05 -23.67 -2.11
C ALA A 306 15.03 -22.64 -1.52
N ILE A 307 15.68 -22.99 -0.41
CA ILE A 307 16.48 -22.06 0.38
C ILE A 307 17.91 -22.58 0.52
N TYR A 308 18.88 -21.72 0.26
CA TYR A 308 20.27 -21.90 0.63
C TYR A 308 20.67 -20.76 1.57
N SER A 309 21.23 -21.07 2.75
CA SER A 309 21.67 -20.04 3.71
C SER A 309 23.05 -20.31 4.27
N ASP A 310 23.99 -19.39 4.01
CA ASP A 310 25.25 -19.26 4.76
C ASP A 310 25.12 -18.25 5.93
N GLY A 311 24.14 -17.34 5.85
CA GLY A 311 23.90 -16.30 6.85
C GLY A 311 22.87 -16.70 7.92
N SER A 312 22.43 -15.72 8.71
CA SER A 312 21.41 -15.95 9.74
C SER A 312 20.04 -16.20 9.11
N LEU A 313 19.37 -17.25 9.56
CA LEU A 313 18.04 -17.62 9.11
C LEU A 313 17.11 -17.94 10.29
N GLU A 314 16.03 -17.19 10.38
CA GLU A 314 14.92 -17.48 11.29
C GLU A 314 13.66 -17.79 10.48
N MET A 315 13.04 -18.95 10.75
CA MET A 315 11.81 -19.39 10.10
C MET A 315 10.75 -19.79 11.11
N GLN A 316 9.54 -19.27 10.93
CA GLN A 316 8.37 -19.62 11.71
C GLN A 316 7.12 -19.79 10.85
N ARG A 317 6.40 -20.92 10.97
CA ARG A 317 5.17 -21.21 10.18
C ARG A 317 5.44 -21.18 8.67
N VAL A 318 6.43 -21.95 8.23
CA VAL A 318 6.85 -22.00 6.82
C VAL A 318 6.55 -23.36 6.19
N TYR A 319 6.06 -23.34 4.96
CA TYR A 319 5.82 -24.52 4.14
C TYR A 319 6.90 -24.64 3.05
N LEU A 320 7.62 -25.76 3.01
CA LEU A 320 8.66 -26.07 2.02
C LEU A 320 8.25 -27.35 1.27
N LEU A 321 7.53 -27.18 0.16
CA LEU A 321 6.85 -28.28 -0.52
C LEU A 321 7.40 -28.50 -1.93
N LYS A 322 7.65 -29.75 -2.31
CA LYS A 322 7.93 -30.12 -3.71
C LYS A 322 9.10 -29.39 -4.36
N ASN A 323 10.08 -28.96 -3.56
CA ASN A 323 11.27 -28.28 -4.06
C ASN A 323 12.33 -29.32 -4.47
N SER A 324 13.22 -28.96 -5.39
CA SER A 324 14.25 -29.88 -5.89
C SER A 324 15.63 -29.25 -5.97
N GLY A 325 16.64 -29.97 -5.48
CA GLY A 325 18.04 -29.57 -5.46
C GLY A 325 18.97 -30.79 -5.37
N ALA A 326 20.27 -30.55 -5.27
CA ALA A 326 21.29 -31.60 -5.14
C ALA A 326 21.46 -32.08 -3.70
N TYR A 327 21.42 -31.15 -2.74
CA TYR A 327 21.39 -31.39 -1.30
C TYR A 327 20.44 -30.39 -0.64
N GLY A 328 19.74 -30.80 0.41
CA GLY A 328 18.86 -29.92 1.18
C GLY A 328 17.79 -29.30 0.29
N SER A 329 16.97 -30.12 -0.39
CA SER A 329 16.10 -29.58 -1.46
C SER A 329 15.04 -28.61 -0.93
N ALA A 330 14.62 -28.75 0.32
CA ALA A 330 13.88 -27.69 1.00
C ALA A 330 14.84 -26.61 1.54
N LEU A 331 15.80 -27.02 2.39
CA LEU A 331 16.75 -26.14 3.05
C LEU A 331 18.15 -26.74 3.03
N TYR A 332 19.09 -26.00 2.46
CA TYR A 332 20.50 -26.18 2.73
C TYR A 332 20.97 -25.08 3.69
N ASP A 333 21.45 -25.47 4.87
CA ASP A 333 21.89 -24.58 5.91
C ASP A 333 23.38 -24.75 6.20
N ALA A 334 24.14 -23.68 5.96
CA ALA A 334 25.54 -23.53 6.30
C ALA A 334 25.78 -22.38 7.29
N GLY A 335 24.71 -21.74 7.78
CA GLY A 335 24.75 -20.67 8.78
C GLY A 335 24.22 -21.11 10.14
N GLU A 336 23.84 -20.13 10.96
CA GLU A 336 23.05 -20.36 12.16
C GLU A 336 21.56 -20.23 11.84
N SER A 337 20.78 -21.23 12.24
CA SER A 337 19.37 -21.33 11.83
C SER A 337 18.45 -21.67 13.00
N ARG A 338 17.33 -20.94 13.10
CA ARG A 338 16.21 -21.26 13.99
C ARG A 338 14.97 -21.60 13.18
N VAL A 339 14.50 -22.85 13.28
CA VAL A 339 13.41 -23.40 12.48
C VAL A 339 12.29 -23.88 13.39
N VAL A 340 11.15 -23.19 13.35
CA VAL A 340 10.01 -23.45 14.25
C VAL A 340 8.72 -23.56 13.46
N LEU A 341 7.87 -24.54 13.75
CA LEU A 341 6.59 -24.74 13.04
C LEU A 341 6.80 -24.78 11.52
N VAL A 342 7.68 -25.65 11.04
CA VAL A 342 7.94 -25.82 9.61
C VAL A 342 7.41 -27.15 9.13
N THR A 343 6.85 -27.15 7.91
CA THR A 343 6.47 -28.37 7.21
C THR A 343 7.29 -28.48 5.95
N ALA A 344 8.16 -29.50 5.87
CA ALA A 344 8.94 -29.80 4.68
C ALA A 344 8.56 -31.18 4.14
N ALA A 345 7.93 -31.19 2.96
CA ALA A 345 7.38 -32.41 2.41
C ALA A 345 7.44 -32.51 0.89
N ASP A 346 7.48 -33.75 0.39
CA ASP A 346 7.56 -34.11 -1.03
C ASP A 346 8.74 -33.44 -1.77
N ASN A 347 9.79 -33.02 -1.06
CA ASN A 347 10.97 -32.43 -1.68
C ASN A 347 11.88 -33.52 -2.24
N ARG A 348 12.58 -33.21 -3.34
CA ARG A 348 13.35 -34.20 -4.09
C ARG A 348 14.80 -33.80 -4.26
N SER A 349 15.67 -34.52 -3.55
CA SER A 349 17.12 -34.40 -3.68
C SER A 349 17.67 -35.33 -4.77
N GLY A 350 18.65 -34.82 -5.53
CA GLY A 350 19.45 -35.64 -6.43
C GLY A 350 20.50 -36.50 -5.73
N LYS A 351 20.75 -36.25 -4.42
CA LYS A 351 21.68 -37.00 -3.59
C LYS A 351 21.07 -37.25 -2.22
N ASP A 352 21.41 -36.45 -1.20
CA ASP A 352 20.97 -36.64 0.19
C ASP A 352 20.25 -35.38 0.72
N GLY A 353 19.56 -35.50 1.85
CA GLY A 353 18.83 -34.40 2.49
C GLY A 353 17.68 -33.90 1.62
N GLY A 354 16.73 -34.78 1.31
CA GLY A 354 15.49 -34.44 0.60
C GLY A 354 14.83 -33.18 1.14
N ALA A 355 14.74 -33.02 2.47
CA ALA A 355 14.31 -31.76 3.08
C ALA A 355 15.50 -30.90 3.54
N ILE A 356 16.13 -31.27 4.66
CA ILE A 356 17.12 -30.42 5.35
C ILE A 356 18.52 -31.02 5.21
N TYR A 357 19.48 -30.18 4.86
CA TYR A 357 20.91 -30.49 4.92
C TYR A 357 21.61 -29.41 5.75
N HIS A 358 22.04 -29.75 6.96
CA HIS A 358 22.80 -28.88 7.84
C HIS A 358 24.28 -29.21 7.75
N ASN A 359 25.07 -28.21 7.37
CA ASN A 359 26.51 -28.28 7.22
C ASN A 359 27.14 -26.94 7.65
N SER A 360 26.94 -26.60 8.91
CA SER A 360 27.54 -25.42 9.53
C SER A 360 28.35 -25.81 10.75
N SER A 361 29.29 -24.97 11.16
CA SER A 361 29.82 -25.04 12.53
C SER A 361 28.85 -24.48 13.56
N GLY A 362 27.81 -23.75 13.12
CA GLY A 362 26.76 -23.19 13.95
C GLY A 362 25.76 -24.23 14.46
N ALA A 363 24.74 -23.76 15.18
CA ALA A 363 23.65 -24.60 15.67
C ALA A 363 22.38 -24.42 14.82
N MET A 364 21.68 -25.52 14.57
CA MET A 364 20.30 -25.52 14.09
C MET A 364 19.35 -25.99 15.21
N THR A 365 18.24 -25.29 15.38
CA THR A 365 17.11 -25.75 16.21
C THR A 365 15.90 -26.06 15.34
N LEU A 366 15.27 -27.21 15.57
CA LEU A 366 14.05 -27.66 14.91
C LEU A 366 12.96 -27.90 15.95
N LYS A 367 11.91 -27.07 15.96
CA LYS A 367 10.83 -27.18 16.95
C LYS A 367 9.46 -27.30 16.33
N TYR A 368 8.60 -28.16 16.88
CA TYR A 368 7.19 -28.31 16.47
C TYR A 368 7.03 -28.44 14.95
N SER A 369 7.89 -29.22 14.30
CA SER A 369 8.00 -29.26 12.84
C SER A 369 7.70 -30.64 12.29
N THR A 370 7.22 -30.70 11.05
CA THR A 370 6.92 -31.94 10.33
C THR A 370 7.81 -32.04 9.10
N ILE A 371 8.74 -32.99 9.10
CA ILE A 371 9.64 -33.27 7.98
C ILE A 371 9.31 -34.68 7.47
N ALA A 372 8.62 -34.78 6.34
CA ALA A 372 8.11 -36.08 5.90
C ALA A 372 8.07 -36.30 4.40
N LYS A 373 8.21 -37.56 3.99
CA LYS A 373 8.02 -38.00 2.59
C LYS A 373 8.93 -37.30 1.58
N ASN A 374 10.15 -36.97 2.00
CA ASN A 374 11.15 -36.37 1.12
C ASN A 374 12.01 -37.46 0.45
N ASP A 375 12.31 -37.28 -0.83
CA ASP A 375 13.13 -38.17 -1.66
C ASP A 375 14.62 -37.80 -1.53
N GLY A 376 15.46 -38.77 -1.18
CA GLY A 376 16.86 -38.57 -0.78
C GLY A 376 17.04 -38.39 0.73
N GLY A 377 16.11 -38.90 1.56
CA GLY A 377 16.13 -38.77 3.02
C GLY A 377 15.46 -37.49 3.55
N ASN A 378 15.19 -37.42 4.85
CA ASN A 378 14.57 -36.24 5.46
C ASN A 378 15.63 -35.21 5.92
N ILE A 379 16.48 -35.57 6.87
CA ILE A 379 17.48 -34.67 7.46
C ILE A 379 18.88 -35.26 7.34
N VAL A 380 19.84 -34.44 6.92
CA VAL A 380 21.27 -34.73 7.06
C VAL A 380 21.89 -33.66 7.94
N ASN A 381 22.54 -34.07 9.03
CA ASN A 381 23.41 -33.23 9.83
C ASN A 381 24.88 -33.67 9.59
N GLU A 382 25.59 -32.97 8.72
CA GLU A 382 26.98 -33.29 8.38
C GLU A 382 27.99 -32.66 9.35
N ALA A 383 27.70 -31.46 9.83
CA ALA A 383 28.56 -30.70 10.73
C ALA A 383 27.74 -29.84 11.68
N GLY A 384 28.31 -29.50 12.84
CA GLY A 384 27.65 -28.67 13.85
C GLY A 384 26.66 -29.46 14.69
N SER A 385 25.76 -28.75 15.35
CA SER A 385 24.74 -29.34 16.21
C SER A 385 23.34 -29.05 15.68
N LEU A 386 22.53 -30.10 15.54
CA LEU A 386 21.11 -29.99 15.27
C LEU A 386 20.35 -30.53 16.49
N GLU A 387 19.54 -29.67 17.12
CA GLU A 387 18.65 -30.06 18.22
C GLU A 387 17.19 -30.10 17.73
N ALA A 388 16.52 -31.23 17.96
CA ALA A 388 15.11 -31.41 17.67
C ALA A 388 14.27 -31.41 18.95
N ASP A 389 13.13 -30.72 18.92
CA ASP A 389 12.17 -30.61 20.02
C ASP A 389 10.75 -30.75 19.47
N SER A 390 9.96 -31.66 20.04
CA SER A 390 8.54 -31.80 19.72
C SER A 390 8.25 -31.95 18.21
N SER A 391 9.17 -32.56 17.46
CA SER A 391 9.17 -32.58 15.99
C SER A 391 9.01 -33.99 15.42
N LEU A 392 8.34 -34.08 14.28
CA LEU A 392 8.02 -35.31 13.56
C LEU A 392 8.91 -35.41 12.32
N ILE A 393 9.72 -36.47 12.24
CA ILE A 393 10.61 -36.78 11.13
C ILE A 393 10.26 -38.19 10.64
N ALA A 394 9.72 -38.34 9.44
CA ALA A 394 9.13 -39.62 9.04
C ALA A 394 9.03 -39.91 7.55
N ASP A 395 8.84 -41.19 7.23
CA ASP A 395 8.49 -41.67 5.89
C ASP A 395 9.46 -41.20 4.79
N ALA A 396 10.76 -41.10 5.10
CA ALA A 396 11.78 -40.79 4.09
C ALA A 396 11.71 -41.73 2.88
N VAL A 397 11.89 -41.19 1.68
CA VAL A 397 11.94 -41.93 0.42
C VAL A 397 13.38 -41.98 -0.07
N ASN A 398 13.86 -43.15 -0.52
CA ASN A 398 15.23 -43.38 -1.01
C ASN A 398 16.32 -42.77 -0.09
N GLY A 399 16.18 -42.99 1.22
CA GLY A 399 17.08 -42.49 2.25
C GLY A 399 16.52 -42.82 3.63
N SER A 400 17.19 -42.35 4.68
CA SER A 400 16.72 -42.47 6.06
C SER A 400 16.07 -41.18 6.55
N ASP A 401 15.34 -41.25 7.66
CA ASP A 401 14.81 -40.07 8.33
C ASP A 401 15.95 -39.11 8.74
N CYS A 402 17.03 -39.65 9.28
CA CYS A 402 18.18 -38.89 9.71
C CYS A 402 19.51 -39.53 9.31
N VAL A 403 20.47 -38.69 8.93
CA VAL A 403 21.88 -39.06 8.79
C VAL A 403 22.72 -38.07 9.57
N GLY A 404 23.61 -38.56 10.42
CA GLY A 404 24.38 -37.74 11.35
C GLY A 404 23.69 -37.59 12.71
N GLY A 405 24.40 -36.98 13.67
CA GLY A 405 23.90 -36.87 15.05
C GLY A 405 22.83 -35.80 15.19
N ILE A 406 21.69 -36.14 15.79
CA ILE A 406 20.66 -35.18 16.20
C ILE A 406 20.50 -35.28 17.71
N THR A 407 20.56 -34.14 18.39
CA THR A 407 20.29 -34.05 19.82
C THR A 407 18.79 -33.90 20.04
N SER A 408 18.22 -34.64 20.99
CA SER A 408 16.81 -34.51 21.34
C SER A 408 16.62 -33.65 22.59
N ALA A 409 15.75 -32.65 22.49
CA ALA A 409 15.18 -31.93 23.63
C ALA A 409 13.87 -32.58 24.15
N GLY A 410 13.41 -33.67 23.52
CA GLY A 410 12.24 -34.44 23.91
C GLY A 410 11.05 -34.32 22.95
N TYR A 411 10.09 -35.23 23.15
CA TYR A 411 8.81 -35.32 22.45
C TYR A 411 8.89 -35.40 20.93
N ASN A 412 9.96 -35.94 20.38
CA ASN A 412 10.13 -36.11 18.94
C ASN A 412 9.59 -37.47 18.46
N LEU A 413 9.27 -37.57 17.17
CA LEU A 413 8.93 -38.82 16.51
C LEU A 413 9.84 -39.06 15.30
N ASP A 414 10.42 -40.25 15.27
CA ASP A 414 11.24 -40.81 14.19
C ASP A 414 10.62 -42.13 13.73
N SER A 415 10.41 -42.29 12.42
CA SER A 415 9.68 -43.44 11.87
C SER A 415 10.53 -44.68 11.61
N ASP A 416 11.85 -44.55 11.45
CA ASP A 416 12.75 -45.64 11.05
C ASP A 416 13.90 -45.94 12.03
N GLY A 417 14.02 -45.15 13.10
CA GLY A 417 15.03 -45.28 14.14
C GLY A 417 16.36 -44.58 13.85
N SER A 418 16.55 -44.02 12.66
CA SER A 418 17.84 -43.49 12.22
C SER A 418 18.27 -42.23 12.96
N CYS A 419 17.34 -41.50 13.57
CA CYS A 419 17.63 -40.25 14.29
C CYS A 419 18.24 -40.50 15.67
N SER A 420 18.17 -41.74 16.19
CA SER A 420 18.74 -42.13 17.49
C SER A 420 18.29 -41.23 18.66
N LEU A 421 17.02 -40.83 18.65
CA LEU A 421 16.42 -39.91 19.63
C LEU A 421 16.21 -40.61 20.98
N THR A 422 16.73 -40.01 22.07
CA THR A 422 16.70 -40.60 23.43
C THR A 422 16.19 -39.64 24.51
N GLY A 423 15.54 -38.55 24.13
CA GLY A 423 14.93 -37.58 25.03
C GLY A 423 13.60 -38.05 25.64
N THR A 424 13.13 -37.32 26.63
CA THR A 424 11.84 -37.60 27.29
C THR A 424 10.69 -37.53 26.27
N GLY A 425 9.84 -38.55 26.25
CA GLY A 425 8.65 -38.56 25.37
C GLY A 425 8.94 -38.88 23.90
N ASP A 426 10.21 -39.09 23.53
CA ASP A 426 10.57 -39.46 22.16
C ASP A 426 10.00 -40.83 21.77
N LYS A 427 9.64 -40.94 20.49
CA LYS A 427 9.17 -42.16 19.84
C LYS A 427 10.08 -42.44 18.66
N SER A 428 10.73 -43.59 18.66
CA SER A 428 11.69 -43.98 17.62
C SER A 428 11.28 -45.31 16.99
N SER A 429 11.46 -45.43 15.68
CA SER A 429 11.00 -46.57 14.87
C SER A 429 9.47 -46.75 14.93
N VAL A 430 8.71 -45.64 14.88
CA VAL A 430 7.26 -45.64 15.01
C VAL A 430 6.59 -44.96 13.81
N ASN A 431 5.68 -45.65 13.13
CA ASN A 431 4.94 -45.05 12.02
C ASN A 431 3.93 -44.00 12.53
N PRO A 432 4.03 -42.72 12.09
CA PRO A 432 3.13 -41.64 12.50
C PRO A 432 1.74 -41.67 11.86
N LEU A 433 1.44 -42.58 10.93
CA LEU A 433 0.16 -42.67 10.22
C LEU A 433 -0.26 -41.34 9.56
N LEU A 434 0.68 -40.71 8.85
CA LEU A 434 0.45 -39.40 8.25
C LEU A 434 -0.59 -39.43 7.13
N ILE A 435 -1.52 -38.48 7.17
CA ILE A 435 -2.50 -38.19 6.12
C ILE A 435 -2.19 -36.85 5.45
N ALA A 436 -2.60 -36.69 4.19
CA ALA A 436 -2.47 -35.41 3.50
C ALA A 436 -3.47 -34.40 4.06
N THR A 437 -3.01 -33.18 4.32
CA THR A 437 -3.89 -32.08 4.74
C THR A 437 -4.65 -31.53 3.54
N GLN A 438 -5.96 -31.28 3.68
CA GLN A 438 -6.77 -30.74 2.57
C GLN A 438 -6.45 -29.27 2.28
N ASP A 439 -5.97 -28.51 3.28
CA ASP A 439 -5.90 -27.05 3.20
C ASP A 439 -4.53 -26.50 2.80
N VAL A 440 -3.44 -27.23 3.08
CA VAL A 440 -2.06 -26.70 2.92
C VAL A 440 -1.12 -27.62 2.14
N ASN A 441 -1.64 -28.70 1.53
CA ASN A 441 -0.85 -29.69 0.77
C ASN A 441 0.38 -30.24 1.54
N GLY A 442 0.25 -30.36 2.87
CA GLY A 442 1.25 -30.95 3.77
C GLY A 442 0.77 -32.28 4.36
N TYR A 443 1.38 -32.70 5.48
CA TYR A 443 1.03 -33.95 6.15
C TYR A 443 0.79 -33.77 7.65
N GLU A 444 -0.31 -34.31 8.16
CA GLU A 444 -0.67 -34.29 9.58
C GLU A 444 -0.86 -35.71 10.13
N PRO A 445 -0.75 -35.90 11.46
CA PRO A 445 -1.11 -37.16 12.11
C PRO A 445 -2.57 -37.58 11.82
N GLY A 446 -2.76 -38.79 11.28
CA GLY A 446 -4.07 -39.36 11.07
C GLY A 446 -4.68 -40.02 12.31
N SER A 447 -5.93 -40.47 12.20
CA SER A 447 -6.62 -41.19 13.29
C SER A 447 -5.81 -42.40 13.76
N GLY A 448 -5.62 -42.52 15.08
CA GLY A 448 -4.83 -43.58 15.70
C GLY A 448 -3.32 -43.35 15.67
N SER A 449 -2.86 -42.20 15.17
CA SER A 449 -1.44 -41.86 15.14
C SER A 449 -0.85 -41.83 16.56
N PRO A 450 0.35 -42.40 16.74
CA PRO A 450 1.09 -42.30 17.99
C PRO A 450 1.68 -40.91 18.24
N ALA A 451 1.59 -39.98 17.28
CA ALA A 451 1.98 -38.58 17.45
C ALA A 451 0.90 -37.74 18.15
N ILE A 452 -0.36 -38.21 18.13
CA ILE A 452 -1.48 -37.47 18.70
C ILE A 452 -1.39 -37.45 20.23
N ASP A 453 -1.65 -36.28 20.82
CA ASP A 453 -1.63 -36.00 22.27
C ASP A 453 -0.35 -36.50 22.97
N SER A 454 0.78 -36.55 22.25
CA SER A 454 2.02 -37.19 22.72
C SER A 454 3.21 -36.23 22.82
N GLY A 455 2.98 -34.95 22.54
CA GLY A 455 3.97 -33.88 22.58
C GLY A 455 4.15 -33.28 23.98
N SER A 456 4.82 -32.13 24.03
CA SER A 456 5.01 -31.36 25.25
C SER A 456 3.70 -30.69 25.70
N THR A 457 3.52 -30.54 27.02
CA THR A 457 2.45 -29.69 27.57
C THR A 457 2.79 -28.20 27.52
N ASP A 458 4.06 -27.84 27.31
CA ASP A 458 4.55 -26.48 27.17
C ASP A 458 4.75 -26.13 25.68
N CYS A 459 3.66 -26.26 24.92
CA CYS A 459 3.65 -26.06 23.47
C CYS A 459 3.09 -24.68 23.07
N PRO A 460 3.37 -24.20 21.85
CA PRO A 460 2.70 -23.02 21.32
C PRO A 460 1.17 -23.20 21.33
N ILE A 461 0.44 -22.16 21.72
CA ILE A 461 -1.04 -22.20 21.78
C ILE A 461 -1.67 -22.55 20.43
N LEU A 462 -0.98 -22.26 19.32
CA LEU A 462 -1.47 -22.47 17.97
C LEU A 462 -0.51 -23.34 17.14
N ASP A 463 -1.07 -24.26 16.38
CA ASP A 463 -0.36 -25.02 15.36
C ASP A 463 -0.01 -24.18 14.11
N GLN A 464 0.55 -24.82 13.09
CA GLN A 464 0.96 -24.15 11.85
C GLN A 464 -0.21 -23.56 11.02
N ARG A 465 -1.42 -24.08 11.19
CA ARG A 465 -2.67 -23.63 10.54
C ARG A 465 -3.47 -22.66 11.40
N PHE A 466 -2.93 -22.29 12.57
CA PHE A 466 -3.66 -21.55 13.59
C PHE A 466 -4.77 -22.34 14.27
N HIS A 467 -4.72 -23.67 14.27
CA HIS A 467 -5.60 -24.46 15.12
C HIS A 467 -5.12 -24.39 16.57
N THR A 468 -6.05 -24.24 17.50
CA THR A 468 -5.76 -24.23 18.94
C THR A 468 -5.23 -25.58 19.40
N ARG A 469 -4.14 -25.56 20.15
CA ARG A 469 -3.61 -26.71 20.89
C ARG A 469 -4.14 -26.66 22.31
N SER A 470 -4.80 -27.72 22.76
CA SER A 470 -5.37 -27.79 24.11
C SER A 470 -4.98 -29.09 24.80
N GLY A 471 -4.29 -28.99 25.94
CA GLY A 471 -3.79 -30.17 26.65
C GLY A 471 -2.37 -30.52 26.24
N GLN A 472 -2.09 -31.81 26.10
CA GLN A 472 -0.81 -32.30 25.60
C GLN A 472 -0.85 -32.21 24.07
N CYS A 473 0.03 -31.43 23.44
CA CYS A 473 -0.08 -31.23 22.00
C CYS A 473 0.32 -32.45 21.19
N ASP A 474 0.00 -32.44 19.91
CA ASP A 474 0.56 -33.39 18.96
C ASP A 474 2.04 -33.13 18.70
N ILE A 475 2.80 -34.22 18.47
CA ILE A 475 4.18 -34.13 17.97
C ILE A 475 4.15 -33.64 16.51
N GLY A 476 4.91 -32.59 16.21
CA GLY A 476 5.02 -32.01 14.86
C GLY A 476 4.25 -30.70 14.69
N ALA A 477 4.09 -30.27 13.43
CA ALA A 477 3.60 -28.93 13.08
C ALA A 477 2.09 -28.73 13.24
N PHE A 478 1.32 -29.81 13.27
CA PHE A 478 -0.14 -29.79 13.23
C PHE A 478 -0.74 -30.34 14.52
N GLU A 479 -1.94 -29.87 14.84
CA GLU A 479 -2.79 -30.41 15.88
C GLU A 479 -4.01 -31.11 15.27
N ALA A 480 -4.23 -32.38 15.60
CA ALA A 480 -5.39 -33.14 15.19
C ALA A 480 -6.62 -32.72 16.01
N GLY A 481 -7.69 -32.32 15.31
CA GLY A 481 -8.97 -31.99 15.96
C GLY A 481 -9.03 -30.63 16.66
N GLY A 482 -7.95 -29.82 16.63
CA GLY A 482 -7.98 -28.44 17.10
C GLY A 482 -8.93 -27.57 16.25
N ALA A 483 -9.60 -26.61 16.87
CA ALA A 483 -10.43 -25.63 16.16
C ALA A 483 -9.56 -24.49 15.61
N ILE A 484 -9.91 -23.93 14.45
CA ILE A 484 -9.22 -22.74 13.92
C ILE A 484 -9.42 -21.58 14.90
N ALA A 485 -8.32 -21.03 15.41
CA ALA A 485 -8.34 -19.88 16.28
C ALA A 485 -8.73 -18.62 15.52
N GLN A 486 -9.65 -17.85 16.08
CA GLN A 486 -9.97 -16.51 15.61
C GLN A 486 -9.02 -15.52 16.28
N ALA A 487 -7.76 -15.51 15.84
CA ALA A 487 -6.76 -14.60 16.37
C ALA A 487 -7.04 -13.12 16.00
N GLY A 488 -7.93 -12.88 15.04
CA GLY A 488 -8.41 -11.55 14.67
C GLY A 488 -7.45 -10.78 13.78
N THR A 489 -7.69 -9.48 13.69
CA THR A 489 -7.02 -8.56 12.77
C THR A 489 -6.59 -7.30 13.49
N ILE A 490 -5.33 -6.89 13.32
CA ILE A 490 -4.76 -5.70 13.94
C ILE A 490 -4.57 -4.61 12.89
N SER A 491 -4.98 -3.38 13.19
CA SER A 491 -4.82 -2.22 12.28
C SER A 491 -4.63 -0.94 13.07
N PHE A 492 -4.04 0.08 12.44
CA PHE A 492 -4.21 1.45 12.92
C PHE A 492 -5.69 1.79 12.97
N LYS A 493 -6.12 2.49 14.01
CA LYS A 493 -7.52 2.92 14.15
C LYS A 493 -7.88 4.02 13.16
N GLN A 494 -6.89 4.80 12.72
CA GLN A 494 -7.02 5.90 11.77
C GLN A 494 -5.86 5.86 10.75
N PRO A 495 -6.12 6.06 9.44
CA PRO A 495 -5.08 6.05 8.41
C PRO A 495 -4.27 7.34 8.37
N ALA A 496 -4.82 8.44 8.90
CA ALA A 496 -4.14 9.72 8.94
C ALA A 496 -4.66 10.58 10.09
N ARG A 497 -3.82 11.45 10.62
CA ARG A 497 -4.18 12.53 11.55
C ARG A 497 -3.12 13.63 11.54
N MET A 498 -3.44 14.76 12.17
CA MET A 498 -2.49 15.86 12.37
C MET A 498 -2.11 15.99 13.84
N ALA A 499 -0.91 16.52 14.09
CA ALA A 499 -0.46 17.03 15.39
C ALA A 499 0.26 18.35 15.22
N ARG A 500 0.25 19.18 16.25
CA ARG A 500 1.09 20.37 16.32
C ARG A 500 2.47 20.00 16.87
N GLU A 501 3.49 20.76 16.46
CA GLU A 501 4.86 20.60 16.99
C GLU A 501 4.95 20.79 18.50
N ASP A 502 4.06 21.60 19.08
CA ASP A 502 3.98 21.85 20.51
C ASP A 502 3.06 20.87 21.28
N ASP A 503 2.46 19.88 20.62
CA ASP A 503 1.66 18.85 21.29
C ASP A 503 2.51 18.00 22.24
N GLY A 504 3.83 17.94 21.99
CA GLY A 504 4.83 17.23 22.79
C GLY A 504 4.73 15.70 22.69
N VAL A 505 3.57 15.11 22.97
CA VAL A 505 3.33 13.66 22.87
C VAL A 505 2.00 13.38 22.18
N VAL A 506 2.05 12.61 21.10
CA VAL A 506 0.88 12.22 20.31
C VAL A 506 0.61 10.72 20.49
N THR A 507 -0.61 10.35 20.86
CA THR A 507 -0.99 8.96 21.17
C THR A 507 -1.57 8.25 19.96
N VAL A 508 -0.86 7.29 19.35
CA VAL A 508 -1.37 6.49 18.21
C VAL A 508 -2.13 5.28 18.74
N THR A 509 -3.23 4.89 18.08
CA THR A 509 -4.06 3.74 18.48
C THR A 509 -4.05 2.64 17.44
N LEU A 510 -3.74 1.42 17.87
CA LEU A 510 -4.00 0.19 17.13
C LEU A 510 -5.20 -0.52 17.73
N THR A 511 -5.96 -1.25 16.92
CA THR A 511 -7.12 -2.02 17.39
C THR A 511 -7.05 -3.46 16.90
N ARG A 512 -7.26 -4.42 17.80
CA ARG A 512 -7.48 -5.84 17.47
C ARG A 512 -8.98 -6.08 17.35
N SER A 513 -9.42 -6.54 16.20
CA SER A 513 -10.84 -6.76 15.86
C SER A 513 -11.07 -8.16 15.29
N MET A 514 -12.32 -8.59 15.17
CA MET A 514 -12.70 -9.84 14.49
C MET A 514 -12.06 -11.12 15.06
N GLY A 515 -11.67 -11.10 16.34
CA GLY A 515 -11.07 -12.24 17.02
C GLY A 515 -10.26 -11.82 18.25
N SER A 516 -10.15 -12.73 19.21
CA SER A 516 -9.42 -12.53 20.47
C SER A 516 -8.60 -13.75 20.89
N ASP A 517 -8.58 -14.82 20.09
CA ASP A 517 -8.00 -16.10 20.49
C ASP A 517 -6.47 -16.04 20.42
N GLY A 518 -5.82 -16.52 21.47
CA GLY A 518 -4.37 -16.56 21.61
C GLY A 518 -3.72 -15.20 21.88
N ASN A 519 -2.51 -15.27 22.45
CA ASN A 519 -1.62 -14.13 22.58
C ASN A 519 -1.12 -13.71 21.19
N VAL A 520 -1.30 -12.45 20.82
CA VAL A 520 -0.84 -11.90 19.54
C VAL A 520 0.00 -10.66 19.77
N SER A 521 0.92 -10.41 18.85
CA SER A 521 1.70 -9.18 18.84
C SER A 521 1.87 -8.66 17.43
N VAL A 522 2.11 -7.36 17.33
CA VAL A 522 2.47 -6.70 16.07
C VAL A 522 3.55 -5.67 16.34
N ARG A 523 4.49 -5.55 15.42
CA ARG A 523 5.48 -4.50 15.44
C ARG A 523 4.91 -3.27 14.73
N TYR A 524 5.12 -2.10 15.30
CA TYR A 524 4.84 -0.81 14.67
C TYR A 524 6.16 -0.06 14.49
N GLN A 525 6.34 0.56 13.33
CA GLN A 525 7.63 1.13 12.95
C GLN A 525 7.49 2.43 12.15
N ASP A 526 8.54 3.25 12.20
CA ASP A 526 8.74 4.36 11.28
C ASP A 526 8.91 3.86 9.83
N ASP A 527 8.08 4.39 8.94
CA ASP A 527 8.23 4.24 7.49
C ASP A 527 9.06 5.42 6.97
N PRO A 528 10.29 5.17 6.48
CA PRO A 528 11.18 6.24 6.05
C PRO A 528 10.69 6.96 4.77
N MET A 529 9.54 6.56 4.21
CA MET A 529 8.81 7.33 3.19
C MET A 529 8.17 8.63 3.73
N GLY A 530 8.13 8.84 5.05
CA GLY A 530 7.75 10.12 5.66
C GLY A 530 8.69 11.28 5.29
N THR A 531 8.23 12.52 5.44
CA THR A 531 9.06 13.71 5.22
C THR A 531 9.77 14.19 6.49
N ALA A 532 9.19 13.91 7.66
CA ALA A 532 9.80 14.14 8.95
C ALA A 532 10.96 13.15 9.20
N ARG A 533 11.90 13.53 10.03
CA ARG A 533 13.14 12.81 10.36
C ARG A 533 13.18 12.45 11.84
N SER A 534 13.39 11.17 12.10
CA SER A 534 13.64 10.66 13.45
C SER A 534 14.85 11.33 14.09
N ASN A 535 14.74 11.64 15.38
CA ASN A 535 15.65 12.37 16.25
C ASN A 535 15.88 13.86 15.89
N PHE A 536 15.12 14.39 14.93
CA PHE A 536 15.06 15.82 14.65
C PHE A 536 13.65 16.35 14.91
N ASP A 537 12.64 15.70 14.31
CA ASP A 537 11.25 16.14 14.38
C ASP A 537 10.43 15.27 15.35
N PHE A 538 10.90 14.05 15.62
CA PHE A 538 10.29 13.11 16.58
C PHE A 538 11.29 12.12 17.17
N ASP A 539 11.06 11.63 18.39
CA ASP A 539 11.86 10.55 18.98
C ASP A 539 11.58 9.20 18.28
N ASP A 540 12.59 8.34 18.16
CA ASP A 540 12.39 6.94 17.73
C ASP A 540 11.31 6.26 18.59
N PHE A 541 10.35 5.62 17.92
CA PHE A 541 9.18 5.01 18.56
C PHE A 541 8.99 3.54 18.19
N ASP A 542 9.86 2.94 17.37
CA ASP A 542 9.73 1.54 16.96
C ASP A 542 9.47 0.62 18.15
N GLY A 543 8.45 -0.24 18.05
CA GLY A 543 8.06 -1.07 19.18
C GLY A 543 7.11 -2.20 18.84
N VAL A 544 6.65 -2.90 19.88
CA VAL A 544 5.73 -4.04 19.77
C VAL A 544 4.54 -3.80 20.70
N LEU A 545 3.33 -3.96 20.17
CA LEU A 545 2.12 -4.06 20.99
C LEU A 545 1.67 -5.51 21.05
N GLU A 546 1.28 -5.94 22.26
CA GLU A 546 0.86 -7.31 22.54
C GLU A 546 -0.55 -7.33 23.10
N TRP A 547 -1.39 -8.26 22.66
CA TRP A 547 -2.68 -8.59 23.25
C TRP A 547 -2.59 -10.00 23.82
N SER A 548 -2.95 -10.18 25.08
CA SER A 548 -3.06 -11.51 25.68
C SER A 548 -4.25 -12.27 25.09
N ASP A 549 -4.27 -13.60 25.28
CA ASP A 549 -5.43 -14.42 24.96
C ASP A 549 -6.73 -13.87 25.58
N GLY A 550 -7.80 -13.88 24.79
CA GLY A 550 -9.09 -13.27 25.12
C GLY A 550 -9.11 -11.74 25.06
N GLN A 551 -7.99 -11.05 24.85
CA GLN A 551 -7.94 -9.60 24.77
C GLN A 551 -8.18 -9.10 23.33
N SER A 552 -9.17 -8.22 23.15
CA SER A 552 -9.46 -7.49 21.92
C SER A 552 -9.52 -5.96 22.16
N GLY A 553 -9.72 -5.17 21.10
CA GLY A 553 -9.90 -3.73 21.18
C GLY A 553 -8.59 -2.95 21.14
N ASP A 554 -8.64 -1.73 21.66
CA ASP A 554 -7.60 -0.72 21.43
C ASP A 554 -6.39 -0.89 22.36
N LYS A 555 -5.20 -0.69 21.77
CA LYS A 555 -3.96 -0.39 22.49
C LYS A 555 -3.29 0.81 21.86
N THR A 556 -2.47 1.50 22.64
CA THR A 556 -1.85 2.73 22.21
C THR A 556 -0.34 2.70 22.39
N PHE A 557 0.34 3.48 21.57
CA PHE A 557 1.72 3.86 21.78
C PHE A 557 1.84 5.38 21.63
N GLN A 558 2.97 5.93 22.07
CA GLN A 558 3.20 7.36 22.10
C GLN A 558 4.37 7.72 21.18
N ILE A 559 4.23 8.83 20.46
CA ILE A 559 5.29 9.45 19.69
C ILE A 559 5.57 10.80 20.35
N ARG A 560 6.83 11.05 20.73
CA ARG A 560 7.24 12.38 21.17
C ARG A 560 7.59 13.22 19.95
N ILE A 561 6.99 14.39 19.82
CA ILE A 561 7.32 15.40 18.81
C ILE A 561 8.36 16.34 19.39
N ILE A 562 9.35 16.71 18.59
CA ILE A 562 10.46 17.57 18.99
C ILE A 562 10.20 18.96 18.38
N PRO A 563 9.74 19.95 19.16
CA PRO A 563 9.60 21.31 18.68
C PRO A 563 10.96 21.95 18.53
N ASP A 564 11.21 22.62 17.41
CA ASP A 564 12.46 23.34 17.16
C ASP A 564 12.31 24.88 17.27
N GLY A 565 11.06 25.37 17.26
CA GLY A 565 10.71 26.77 17.40
C GLY A 565 10.89 27.60 16.12
N ILE A 566 11.06 26.96 14.96
CA ILE A 566 11.08 27.64 13.66
C ILE A 566 9.63 27.94 13.25
N PRO A 567 9.27 29.19 12.96
CA PRO A 567 7.90 29.53 12.60
C PRO A 567 7.60 29.35 11.10
N ASN A 568 6.37 28.95 10.80
CA ASN A 568 5.79 28.74 9.47
C ASN A 568 6.52 27.69 8.64
N GLU A 569 6.84 26.56 9.25
CA GLU A 569 7.43 25.43 8.53
C GLU A 569 6.45 24.77 7.56
N ARG A 570 7.01 23.99 6.65
CA ARG A 570 6.20 23.14 5.77
C ARG A 570 5.65 21.99 6.59
N ILE A 571 4.45 21.54 6.27
CA ILE A 571 3.89 20.33 6.87
C ILE A 571 4.83 19.16 6.61
N GLU A 572 5.26 18.52 7.69
CA GLU A 572 6.06 17.30 7.66
C GLU A 572 5.19 16.10 8.00
N SER A 573 5.64 14.90 7.65
CA SER A 573 4.85 13.69 7.82
C SER A 573 5.70 12.58 8.41
N ILE A 574 5.24 12.02 9.53
CA ILE A 574 5.70 10.72 10.03
C ILE A 574 4.81 9.68 9.37
N LYS A 575 5.40 8.78 8.59
CA LYS A 575 4.67 7.62 8.08
C LYS A 575 5.01 6.44 8.97
N MET A 576 4.03 5.59 9.22
CA MET A 576 4.15 4.42 10.07
C MET A 576 3.60 3.21 9.35
N PHE A 577 4.16 2.04 9.64
CA PHE A 577 3.63 0.77 9.15
C PHE A 577 3.62 -0.31 10.24
N LEU A 578 2.73 -1.29 10.07
CA LEU A 578 2.68 -2.50 10.87
C LEU A 578 3.44 -3.62 10.18
N SER A 579 4.15 -4.44 10.96
CA SER A 579 4.92 -5.57 10.47
C SER A 579 4.99 -6.69 11.53
N ASP A 580 5.56 -7.85 11.16
CA ASP A 580 5.87 -8.97 12.09
C ASP A 580 4.69 -9.33 13.02
N SER A 581 3.50 -9.57 12.43
CA SER A 581 2.36 -10.01 13.22
C SER A 581 2.50 -11.47 13.64
N ARG A 582 2.49 -11.71 14.95
CA ARG A 582 2.68 -13.03 15.59
C ARG A 582 1.41 -13.49 16.30
N GLY A 583 1.33 -14.79 16.58
CA GLY A 583 0.18 -15.38 17.27
C GLY A 583 -1.04 -15.61 16.37
N GLY A 584 -0.90 -15.45 15.06
CA GLY A 584 -1.96 -15.75 14.08
C GLY A 584 -2.90 -14.62 13.74
N ALA A 585 -2.78 -13.46 14.41
CA ALA A 585 -3.47 -12.27 13.95
C ALA A 585 -2.98 -11.87 12.55
N ASP A 586 -3.89 -11.34 11.73
CA ASP A 586 -3.53 -10.72 10.46
C ASP A 586 -3.34 -9.22 10.63
N ILE A 587 -2.42 -8.65 9.85
CA ILE A 587 -2.39 -7.20 9.64
C ILE A 587 -3.57 -6.87 8.73
N GLY A 588 -4.44 -6.02 9.25
CA GLY A 588 -5.67 -5.60 8.59
C GLY A 588 -5.48 -4.46 7.63
N ALA A 589 -6.59 -3.77 7.41
CA ALA A 589 -6.72 -2.85 6.30
C ALA A 589 -5.84 -1.62 6.39
N ILE A 590 -5.83 -1.03 7.58
CA ILE A 590 -5.07 0.18 7.84
C ILE A 590 -3.73 -0.26 8.41
N ARG A 591 -2.87 -0.77 7.52
CA ARG A 591 -1.51 -1.23 7.85
C ARG A 591 -0.50 -0.11 7.91
N THR A 592 -0.80 1.03 7.29
CA THR A 592 0.01 2.25 7.33
C THR A 592 -0.82 3.39 7.87
N ALA A 593 -0.17 4.30 8.59
CA ALA A 593 -0.78 5.55 9.03
C ALA A 593 0.16 6.73 8.83
N VAL A 594 -0.40 7.90 8.59
CA VAL A 594 0.35 9.16 8.47
C VAL A 594 0.00 10.08 9.63
N LEU A 595 1.04 10.62 10.28
CA LEU A 595 0.91 11.71 11.23
C LEU A 595 1.56 12.94 10.59
N ASP A 596 0.73 13.88 10.16
CA ASP A 596 1.20 15.16 9.65
C ASP A 596 1.49 16.11 10.82
N ILE A 597 2.72 16.62 10.86
CA ILE A 597 3.21 17.58 11.84
C ILE A 597 3.01 18.98 11.25
N VAL A 598 2.31 19.84 11.99
CA VAL A 598 2.14 21.24 11.64
C VAL A 598 2.78 22.14 12.68
N ASP A 599 3.19 23.33 12.24
CA ASP A 599 3.74 24.38 13.09
C ASP A 599 2.83 24.69 14.30
N ALA A 600 3.44 24.96 15.46
CA ALA A 600 2.72 25.30 16.69
C ALA A 600 1.71 26.47 16.53
N GLY A 601 2.05 27.45 15.68
CA GLY A 601 1.21 28.61 15.36
C GLY A 601 0.15 28.37 14.28
N ALA A 602 0.05 27.16 13.73
CA ALA A 602 -0.86 26.82 12.65
C ALA A 602 -2.33 27.15 13.01
N GLN A 603 -2.98 27.88 12.10
CA GLN A 603 -4.42 28.15 12.17
C GLN A 603 -5.13 27.29 11.11
N PHE A 604 -5.93 26.33 11.58
CA PHE A 604 -6.66 25.38 10.72
C PHE A 604 -7.93 25.98 10.09
N GLY A 605 -8.36 27.14 10.56
CA GLY A 605 -9.49 27.89 10.02
C GLY A 605 -10.87 27.47 10.53
N GLU A 606 -11.84 28.29 10.20
CA GLU A 606 -13.26 28.16 10.51
C GLU A 606 -14.04 27.87 9.23
N LEU A 607 -14.86 26.82 9.22
CA LEU A 607 -15.69 26.47 8.07
C LEU A 607 -17.13 26.98 8.25
N ALA A 608 -17.58 27.81 7.32
CA ALA A 608 -18.93 28.38 7.31
C ALA A 608 -19.44 28.59 5.88
N PHE A 609 -20.76 28.56 5.70
CA PHE A 609 -21.38 29.09 4.49
C PHE A 609 -21.05 30.57 4.32
N GLU A 610 -20.94 31.04 3.07
CA GLU A 610 -20.68 32.45 2.77
C GLU A 610 -21.79 33.37 3.33
N SER A 611 -23.03 32.88 3.35
CA SER A 611 -24.21 33.55 3.92
C SER A 611 -25.04 32.57 4.75
N GLY A 612 -25.75 33.09 5.77
CA GLY A 612 -26.74 32.34 6.54
C GLY A 612 -28.09 32.17 5.83
N SER A 613 -28.29 32.83 4.69
CA SER A 613 -29.50 32.69 3.87
C SER A 613 -29.22 32.85 2.38
N TYR A 614 -29.92 32.07 1.56
CA TYR A 614 -29.89 32.13 0.09
C TYR A 614 -31.31 32.21 -0.45
N ILE A 615 -31.46 32.84 -1.61
CA ILE A 615 -32.72 32.91 -2.36
C ILE A 615 -32.42 32.43 -3.78
N VAL A 616 -33.30 31.60 -4.33
CA VAL A 616 -33.20 31.04 -5.68
C VAL A 616 -34.60 30.98 -6.30
N SER A 617 -34.72 31.23 -7.60
CA SER A 617 -35.98 31.01 -8.33
C SER A 617 -36.17 29.52 -8.59
N GLU A 618 -37.40 29.01 -8.58
CA GLU A 618 -37.63 27.62 -8.95
C GLU A 618 -37.20 27.32 -10.40
N SER A 619 -37.32 28.31 -11.28
CA SER A 619 -36.85 28.29 -12.67
C SER A 619 -35.33 28.37 -12.88
N ASP A 620 -34.52 28.61 -11.83
CA ASP A 620 -33.05 28.69 -11.97
C ASP A 620 -32.40 27.30 -12.12
N GLY A 621 -33.15 26.22 -11.84
CA GLY A 621 -32.73 24.82 -11.97
C GLY A 621 -31.69 24.35 -10.95
N SER A 622 -30.84 25.22 -10.40
CA SER A 622 -29.92 24.88 -9.31
C SER A 622 -29.43 26.11 -8.52
N LEU A 623 -29.07 25.88 -7.26
CA LEU A 623 -28.40 26.85 -6.40
C LEU A 623 -26.98 26.38 -6.07
N SER A 624 -25.99 27.25 -6.24
CA SER A 624 -24.62 27.02 -5.77
C SER A 624 -24.39 27.74 -4.43
N VAL A 625 -24.08 26.97 -3.38
CA VAL A 625 -23.79 27.47 -2.03
C VAL A 625 -22.31 27.31 -1.73
N THR A 626 -21.62 28.41 -1.44
CA THR A 626 -20.18 28.41 -1.11
C THR A 626 -19.95 28.23 0.40
N VAL A 627 -19.02 27.35 0.75
CA VAL A 627 -18.45 27.19 2.08
C VAL A 627 -17.05 27.79 2.06
N LYS A 628 -16.80 28.77 2.94
CA LYS A 628 -15.51 29.41 3.13
C LYS A 628 -14.80 28.85 4.36
N ARG A 629 -13.47 28.76 4.24
CA ARG A 629 -12.53 28.52 5.32
C ARG A 629 -11.81 29.83 5.62
N SER A 630 -12.12 30.43 6.77
CA SER A 630 -11.58 31.72 7.21
C SER A 630 -10.69 31.56 8.44
N ASN A 631 -9.92 32.58 8.81
CA ASN A 631 -9.11 32.58 10.06
C ASN A 631 -8.13 31.40 10.17
N GLY A 632 -7.59 30.96 9.04
CA GLY A 632 -6.65 29.86 8.95
C GLY A 632 -6.87 29.01 7.70
N ASP A 633 -5.77 28.55 7.13
CA ASP A 633 -5.75 27.75 5.90
C ASP A 633 -4.74 26.61 6.00
N VAL A 634 -4.15 26.38 7.18
CA VAL A 634 -3.09 25.38 7.37
C VAL A 634 -3.68 24.00 7.55
N GLY A 635 -3.11 23.01 6.85
CA GLY A 635 -3.47 21.61 6.97
C GLY A 635 -4.78 21.25 6.26
N ARG A 636 -5.02 19.94 6.13
CA ARG A 636 -6.22 19.39 5.50
C ARG A 636 -7.36 19.30 6.51
N VAL A 637 -8.52 19.86 6.17
CA VAL A 637 -9.72 19.82 7.00
C VAL A 637 -10.90 19.28 6.20
N SER A 638 -11.90 18.72 6.87
CA SER A 638 -13.10 18.25 6.18
C SER A 638 -14.35 18.58 6.96
N VAL A 639 -15.48 18.67 6.25
CA VAL A 639 -16.80 18.95 6.81
C VAL A 639 -17.86 18.22 6.01
N LYS A 640 -18.80 17.55 6.69
CA LYS A 640 -19.98 16.99 6.04
C LYS A 640 -21.04 18.07 5.85
N TYR A 641 -21.82 17.95 4.79
CA TYR A 641 -23.00 18.78 4.57
C TYR A 641 -24.22 17.92 4.27
N ALA A 642 -25.41 18.40 4.65
CA ALA A 642 -26.68 17.79 4.27
C ALA A 642 -27.81 18.82 4.21
N THR A 643 -28.72 18.65 3.26
CA THR A 643 -29.98 19.40 3.20
C THR A 643 -31.08 18.73 4.04
N SER A 644 -31.98 19.52 4.61
CA SER A 644 -33.11 19.05 5.40
C SER A 644 -34.37 19.87 5.12
N ASP A 645 -35.50 19.17 5.00
CA ASP A 645 -36.81 19.76 4.67
C ASP A 645 -37.23 20.80 5.72
N LYS A 646 -37.93 21.86 5.27
CA LYS A 646 -38.75 22.72 6.15
C LYS A 646 -40.14 22.88 5.55
N LYS A 647 -40.38 23.98 4.83
CA LYS A 647 -41.58 24.12 4.00
C LYS A 647 -41.37 23.42 2.67
N ALA A 648 -40.19 23.55 2.08
CA ALA A 648 -39.80 22.81 0.90
C ALA A 648 -39.51 21.34 1.25
N THR A 649 -39.89 20.42 0.35
CA THR A 649 -39.82 18.97 0.47
C THR A 649 -38.89 18.41 -0.61
N ALA A 650 -37.92 17.59 -0.21
CA ALA A 650 -37.04 16.91 -1.13
C ALA A 650 -37.82 16.00 -2.11
N GLY A 651 -37.46 16.07 -3.40
CA GLY A 651 -38.12 15.37 -4.50
C GLY A 651 -39.36 16.08 -5.05
N GLN A 652 -39.82 17.16 -4.42
CA GLN A 652 -40.88 18.03 -4.94
C GLN A 652 -40.34 19.42 -5.30
N ASP A 653 -39.63 20.06 -4.37
CA ASP A 653 -39.16 21.44 -4.54
C ASP A 653 -37.65 21.53 -4.82
N TYR A 654 -36.89 20.55 -4.35
CA TYR A 654 -35.45 20.45 -4.57
C TYR A 654 -35.00 18.99 -4.50
N GLN A 655 -33.79 18.68 -4.99
CA GLN A 655 -33.19 17.35 -4.77
C GLN A 655 -32.31 17.38 -3.52
N ALA A 656 -32.55 16.46 -2.58
CA ALA A 656 -31.72 16.35 -1.38
C ALA A 656 -30.27 16.06 -1.75
N VAL A 657 -29.35 16.83 -1.18
CA VAL A 657 -27.91 16.61 -1.34
C VAL A 657 -27.25 16.45 0.02
N SER A 658 -26.29 15.52 0.08
CA SER A 658 -25.41 15.35 1.23
C SER A 658 -24.05 14.89 0.74
N GLY A 659 -22.99 15.25 1.46
CA GLY A 659 -21.63 14.87 1.07
C GLY A 659 -20.59 15.29 2.09
N THR A 660 -19.33 15.25 1.67
CA THR A 660 -18.18 15.71 2.45
C THR A 660 -17.36 16.65 1.60
N LEU A 661 -17.16 17.87 2.07
CA LEU A 661 -16.18 18.81 1.53
C LEU A 661 -14.85 18.57 2.25
N VAL A 662 -13.78 18.45 1.48
CA VAL A 662 -12.42 18.26 2.00
C VAL A 662 -11.58 19.43 1.52
N PHE A 663 -11.24 20.36 2.39
CA PHE A 663 -10.34 21.46 2.10
C PHE A 663 -8.91 20.96 2.27
N ALA A 664 -8.08 21.02 1.24
CA ALA A 664 -6.66 20.74 1.43
C ALA A 664 -5.94 21.91 2.10
N ASP A 665 -4.64 21.72 2.36
CA ASP A 665 -3.77 22.80 2.81
C ASP A 665 -3.84 23.99 1.83
N ARG A 666 -4.05 25.19 2.37
CA ARG A 666 -4.23 26.46 1.65
C ARG A 666 -5.50 26.60 0.82
N GLU A 667 -6.40 25.62 0.86
CA GLU A 667 -7.70 25.74 0.20
C GLU A 667 -8.68 26.50 1.10
N THR A 668 -9.28 27.57 0.57
CA THR A 668 -10.10 28.51 1.35
C THR A 668 -11.58 28.52 1.01
N GLU A 669 -12.02 27.86 -0.06
CA GLU A 669 -13.44 27.80 -0.44
C GLU A 669 -13.79 26.55 -1.26
N LYS A 670 -15.03 26.07 -1.11
CA LYS A 670 -15.65 25.05 -1.96
C LYS A 670 -17.14 25.33 -2.12
N SER A 671 -17.76 24.83 -3.17
CA SER A 671 -19.19 25.01 -3.42
C SER A 671 -19.97 23.70 -3.44
N VAL A 672 -21.22 23.76 -2.99
CA VAL A 672 -22.22 22.70 -3.06
C VAL A 672 -23.30 23.14 -4.05
N VAL A 673 -23.58 22.31 -5.05
CA VAL A 673 -24.67 22.55 -6.01
C VAL A 673 -25.90 21.77 -5.56
N ILE A 674 -27.02 22.47 -5.42
CA ILE A 674 -28.31 21.93 -4.99
C ILE A 674 -29.28 22.07 -6.16
N PRO A 675 -29.76 20.97 -6.78
CA PRO A 675 -30.76 21.04 -7.83
C PRO A 675 -32.10 21.55 -7.28
N ILE A 676 -32.69 22.53 -7.96
CA ILE A 676 -34.00 23.08 -7.65
C ILE A 676 -35.01 22.53 -8.68
N ILE A 677 -36.20 22.16 -8.21
CA ILE A 677 -37.24 21.57 -9.04
C ILE A 677 -38.28 22.65 -9.32
N ASP A 678 -38.33 23.08 -10.57
CA ASP A 678 -39.38 23.94 -11.12
C ASP A 678 -40.68 23.14 -11.25
N ASN A 679 -41.76 23.63 -10.66
CA ASN A 679 -43.06 22.99 -10.70
C ASN A 679 -44.20 24.01 -10.80
N ASN A 680 -45.30 23.68 -11.48
CA ASN A 680 -46.39 24.64 -11.74
C ASN A 680 -47.35 24.87 -10.54
N SER A 681 -46.94 24.59 -9.30
CA SER A 681 -47.82 24.68 -8.13
C SER A 681 -47.62 26.01 -7.43
N LYS A 682 -48.66 26.84 -7.46
CA LYS A 682 -48.67 28.09 -6.69
C LYS A 682 -48.81 27.82 -5.19
N ASP A 683 -47.70 27.62 -4.51
CA ASP A 683 -47.65 27.35 -3.08
C ASP A 683 -46.86 28.40 -2.29
N GLY A 684 -46.32 29.39 -3.00
CA GLY A 684 -45.59 30.52 -2.44
C GLY A 684 -44.23 30.11 -1.90
N ASN A 685 -43.38 31.09 -1.55
CA ASN A 685 -41.99 30.81 -1.19
C ASN A 685 -41.82 29.71 -0.14
N ARG A 686 -41.12 28.64 -0.54
CA ARG A 686 -40.80 27.50 0.31
C ARG A 686 -39.35 27.56 0.77
N THR A 687 -39.07 26.95 1.92
CA THR A 687 -37.74 26.98 2.53
C THR A 687 -37.25 25.59 2.91
N PHE A 688 -35.94 25.37 2.81
CA PHE A 688 -35.23 24.22 3.38
C PHE A 688 -33.92 24.70 4.02
N THR A 689 -33.23 23.83 4.76
CA THR A 689 -31.92 24.16 5.36
C THR A 689 -30.80 23.31 4.77
N ILE A 690 -29.59 23.84 4.77
CA ILE A 690 -28.34 23.10 4.56
C ILE A 690 -27.43 23.31 5.77
N GLU A 691 -26.85 22.23 6.29
CA GLU A 691 -26.11 22.22 7.56
C GLU A 691 -24.72 21.60 7.39
N LEU A 692 -23.73 22.16 8.09
CA LEU A 692 -22.37 21.63 8.22
C LEU A 692 -22.24 20.81 9.50
N SER A 693 -21.57 19.66 9.42
CA SER A 693 -21.36 18.73 10.55
C SER A 693 -20.06 17.96 10.43
N ASP A 694 -19.67 17.24 11.48
CA ASP A 694 -18.46 16.39 11.53
C ASP A 694 -17.20 17.09 11.00
N ILE A 695 -16.93 18.31 11.48
CA ILE A 695 -15.70 19.03 11.11
C ILE A 695 -14.48 18.30 11.67
N THR A 696 -13.49 18.02 10.82
CA THR A 696 -12.26 17.30 11.19
C THR A 696 -11.01 18.10 10.82
N GLY A 697 -9.85 17.71 11.36
CA GLY A 697 -8.56 18.31 11.02
C GLY A 697 -8.24 19.59 11.80
N GLY A 698 -8.87 19.78 12.96
CA GLY A 698 -8.59 20.93 13.82
C GLY A 698 -9.27 22.25 13.39
N ALA A 699 -9.98 22.27 12.26
CA ALA A 699 -10.87 23.38 11.93
C ALA A 699 -12.07 23.46 12.89
N GLU A 700 -12.60 24.66 13.04
CA GLU A 700 -13.78 24.94 13.88
C GLU A 700 -15.00 25.32 13.03
N PRO A 701 -16.23 25.15 13.54
CA PRO A 701 -17.41 25.69 12.88
C PRO A 701 -17.38 27.22 12.93
N GLY A 702 -17.47 27.87 11.78
CA GLY A 702 -17.61 29.33 11.69
C GLY A 702 -19.05 29.79 11.93
N ARG A 703 -19.26 31.10 11.81
CA ARG A 703 -20.54 31.76 12.14
C ARG A 703 -21.78 31.15 11.46
N PHE A 704 -21.66 30.72 10.20
CA PHE A 704 -22.77 30.17 9.42
C PHE A 704 -22.57 28.67 9.17
N SER A 705 -22.68 27.85 10.22
CA SER A 705 -22.70 26.38 10.11
C SER A 705 -24.04 25.80 9.63
N SER A 706 -25.06 26.65 9.50
CA SER A 706 -26.36 26.34 8.91
C SER A 706 -26.81 27.53 8.06
N ALA A 707 -27.43 27.26 6.92
CA ALA A 707 -28.03 28.26 6.06
C ALA A 707 -29.46 27.88 5.66
N THR A 708 -30.35 28.87 5.59
CA THR A 708 -31.71 28.70 5.08
C THR A 708 -31.77 29.06 3.60
N VAL A 709 -32.29 28.17 2.77
CA VAL A 709 -32.55 28.44 1.35
C VAL A 709 -34.03 28.73 1.19
N THR A 710 -34.36 29.82 0.50
CA THR A 710 -35.73 30.17 0.09
C THR A 710 -35.84 29.98 -1.42
N ILE A 711 -36.75 29.10 -1.84
CA ILE A 711 -37.16 28.96 -3.24
C ILE A 711 -38.30 29.95 -3.45
N SER A 712 -38.14 30.89 -4.38
CA SER A 712 -39.20 31.83 -4.75
C SER A 712 -40.09 31.26 -5.83
N ASP A 713 -41.39 31.27 -5.53
CA ASP A 713 -42.50 30.87 -6.41
C ASP A 713 -42.62 31.88 -7.57
N ASP A 714 -42.62 31.40 -8.81
CA ASP A 714 -42.70 32.18 -10.03
C ASP A 714 -44.08 32.11 -10.72
N GLU A 715 -45.02 31.31 -10.18
CA GLU A 715 -46.43 31.29 -10.60
C GLU A 715 -47.22 32.54 -10.21
N SER A 716 -47.35 33.46 -11.17
CA SER A 716 -48.29 34.57 -11.07
C SER A 716 -49.77 34.09 -11.02
N GLY A 717 -50.61 34.76 -10.21
CA GLY A 717 -52.03 34.42 -10.11
C GLY A 717 -52.80 34.72 -11.38
N ASP A 718 -53.43 33.71 -11.96
CA ASP A 718 -54.47 33.88 -12.98
C ASP A 718 -55.76 34.37 -12.30
N ASP A 719 -55.93 35.70 -12.25
CA ASP A 719 -57.25 36.30 -12.04
C ASP A 719 -58.08 36.03 -13.30
N GLY A 720 -58.78 34.90 -13.30
CA GLY A 720 -59.62 34.45 -14.39
C GLY A 720 -60.60 35.53 -14.85
N VAL A 721 -60.30 36.18 -15.98
CA VAL A 721 -61.26 36.96 -16.76
C VAL A 721 -61.54 36.20 -18.05
N THR A 722 -62.65 35.46 -18.04
CA THR A 722 -63.23 34.81 -19.21
C THR A 722 -63.58 35.83 -20.30
N SER A 723 -62.94 35.73 -21.46
CA SER A 723 -63.37 36.42 -22.68
C SER A 723 -64.45 35.58 -23.39
N GLY A 724 -65.70 36.02 -23.25
CA GLY A 724 -66.84 35.56 -24.06
C GLY A 724 -67.23 36.65 -25.06
N GLY A 725 -67.06 36.37 -26.35
CA GLY A 725 -67.29 37.33 -27.43
C GLY A 725 -68.76 37.48 -27.87
N GLY A 726 -69.04 38.64 -28.47
CA GLY A 726 -69.90 38.77 -29.65
C GLY A 726 -71.23 39.51 -29.50
N ALA A 727 -71.29 40.78 -29.95
CA ALA A 727 -72.14 41.27 -31.06
C ALA A 727 -72.31 42.80 -31.03
N GLY A 728 -72.27 43.45 -32.22
CA GLY A 728 -73.12 44.62 -32.48
C GLY A 728 -72.48 45.98 -32.80
N THR A 729 -72.10 46.15 -34.08
CA THR A 729 -72.43 47.32 -34.95
C THR A 729 -71.90 48.75 -34.70
N THR A 730 -71.14 49.19 -35.72
CA THR A 730 -71.27 50.42 -36.55
C THR A 730 -70.57 51.73 -36.19
N ASN A 731 -69.91 52.23 -37.24
CA ASN A 731 -69.56 53.62 -37.62
C ASN A 731 -68.59 54.39 -36.72
N GLY A 732 -67.51 54.97 -37.22
CA GLY A 732 -67.05 55.17 -38.59
C GLY A 732 -65.89 56.17 -38.58
N THR A 733 -65.29 56.35 -39.76
CA THR A 733 -64.41 57.47 -40.20
C THR A 733 -63.04 57.56 -39.52
N SER A 734 -61.99 57.07 -40.20
CA SER A 734 -61.06 57.84 -41.08
C SER A 734 -59.94 58.48 -40.26
N SER A 735 -58.64 58.32 -40.54
CA SER A 735 -57.95 58.25 -41.83
C SER A 735 -56.45 57.96 -41.61
N ALA A 736 -55.83 57.28 -42.59
CA ALA A 736 -54.48 57.44 -43.17
C ALA A 736 -53.34 58.10 -42.35
N SER A 737 -52.05 57.76 -42.48
CA SER A 737 -51.29 56.79 -43.27
C SER A 737 -49.80 57.04 -42.95
N SER A 738 -48.98 56.01 -43.22
CA SER A 738 -47.64 56.06 -43.85
C SER A 738 -46.42 56.72 -43.18
N GLY A 739 -45.33 55.93 -43.20
CA GLY A 739 -43.93 56.37 -43.40
C GLY A 739 -43.18 56.68 -42.09
N GLY A 740 -41.93 56.27 -41.85
CA GLY A 740 -40.87 55.73 -42.69
C GLY A 740 -39.54 56.37 -42.24
N GLY A 741 -38.54 55.54 -41.88
CA GLY A 741 -37.10 55.81 -41.99
C GLY A 741 -36.38 56.77 -41.03
N GLY A 742 -35.32 56.27 -40.40
CA GLY A 742 -34.01 56.96 -40.36
C GLY A 742 -33.49 57.49 -39.01
N GLY A 743 -32.43 56.85 -38.50
CA GLY A 743 -31.16 57.53 -38.16
C GLY A 743 -30.90 58.07 -36.75
N GLY A 744 -29.96 57.41 -36.04
CA GLY A 744 -28.78 58.06 -35.43
C GLY A 744 -28.89 58.70 -34.04
N GLY A 745 -27.94 58.35 -33.16
CA GLY A 745 -27.49 59.22 -32.07
C GLY A 745 -27.25 58.54 -30.72
N SER A 746 -25.99 58.20 -30.42
CA SER A 746 -25.48 58.22 -29.03
C SER A 746 -25.33 59.67 -28.58
N PRO A 747 -25.48 59.98 -27.28
CA PRO A 747 -24.28 60.09 -26.42
C PRO A 747 -24.49 59.64 -24.97
N GLY A 748 -23.38 59.39 -24.27
CA GLY A 748 -23.34 59.00 -22.85
C GLY A 748 -23.38 60.18 -21.86
N VAL A 749 -23.57 59.84 -20.58
CA VAL A 749 -23.42 60.63 -19.33
C VAL A 749 -23.31 59.56 -18.21
N VAL A 750 -22.24 59.32 -17.43
CA VAL A 750 -21.41 60.08 -16.45
C VAL A 750 -22.19 60.74 -15.30
N LEU A 751 -22.21 60.12 -14.10
CA LEU A 751 -22.05 60.78 -12.77
C LEU A 751 -22.04 59.68 -11.66
N LEU A 752 -21.06 59.47 -10.76
CA LEU A 752 -20.25 60.23 -9.78
C LEU A 752 -20.73 60.02 -8.31
N LEU A 753 -19.79 59.53 -7.49
CA LEU A 753 -19.56 59.73 -6.03
C LEU A 753 -20.50 59.15 -4.96
N ALA A 754 -19.92 58.43 -3.99
CA ALA A 754 -19.44 59.07 -2.75
C ALA A 754 -18.49 58.16 -1.94
N LEU A 755 -17.32 58.71 -1.60
CA LEU A 755 -16.41 58.28 -0.54
C LEU A 755 -16.79 59.03 0.74
N SER A 756 -16.70 58.37 1.90
CA SER A 756 -16.45 59.06 3.18
C SER A 756 -15.67 58.15 4.11
N GLY A 757 -14.39 58.48 4.32
CA GLY A 757 -13.67 58.07 5.52
C GLY A 757 -13.71 59.20 6.55
N ILE A 758 -13.59 58.87 7.84
CA ILE A 758 -12.98 59.72 8.87
C ILE A 758 -12.28 58.81 9.89
N LEU A 759 -11.13 59.30 10.30
CA LEU A 759 -10.07 58.76 11.14
C LEU A 759 -10.27 59.21 12.61
N LEU A 760 -9.88 58.40 13.61
CA LEU A 760 -8.97 58.72 14.72
C LEU A 760 -9.13 57.73 15.90
N GLY A 761 -8.01 57.25 16.43
CA GLY A 761 -7.96 56.19 17.45
C GLY A 761 -7.80 56.65 18.90
N ARG A 762 -7.61 55.67 19.80
CA ARG A 762 -6.73 55.73 20.98
C ARG A 762 -6.72 54.38 21.74
N THR A 763 -5.55 54.10 22.27
CA THR A 763 -5.08 53.03 23.17
C THR A 763 -5.92 52.85 24.45
N VAL A 764 -5.91 51.65 25.08
CA VAL A 764 -5.44 51.36 26.47
C VAL A 764 -5.85 49.96 27.01
N LYS A 765 -4.84 49.25 27.57
CA LYS A 765 -4.74 48.25 28.68
C LYS A 765 -5.31 46.82 28.63
N ARG A 766 -4.36 45.89 28.84
CA ARG A 766 -4.31 44.76 29.81
C ARG A 766 -5.58 44.49 30.64
N MET A 767 -6.08 43.26 30.58
CA MET A 767 -5.84 42.21 31.60
C MET A 767 -5.54 40.90 30.90
#